data_AF-A0A1V9YJ13-F1
#
_entry.id   AF-A0A1V9YJ13-F1
#
_cell.length_a   1.000
_cell.length_b   1.000
_cell.length_c   1.000
_cell.angle_alpha   90.00
_cell.angle_beta   90.00
_cell.angle_gamma   90.00
#
_symmetry.space_group_name_H-M   'P 1'
#
loop_
_entity.id
_entity.type
_entity.pdbx_description
1 polymer ?
#
loop_
_entity_poly.entity_id
_entity_poly.type
_entity_poly.pdbx_seq_one_letter_code
_entity_poly.pdbx_strand_id
1 'polypeptide(L)'
;MLGSQQSIRHNAVNVVDAKGRTALSRACESGDYATVQKLLLDPLVDINLEDHSGMSPLEYAEKRKHFNCAAIVRNEAHYRASDPNNAFVTHLRAELTVADGADFDERLFRQAIENDPLAASKYLDQFVTTSRYEYHFTQLDEVCGRTNVQRSALYSILNDSGFGDDAKHDCLQHVVLQRVLDIKWELFGARKYYQQLLMYTLLFGSILASITSGFYFEAMISKVQYQEDTAEYQAAATLLSKVPVTSVVWLCSVIFVIFGFVHLRHLKPDKFSKLTRWMYDGQYVCDATFVIPQISVYKAKARAHLFKKTLFWTVVFSGALLGLIFSCEDEAVDILIQLVIGLSTPLYWFSALYFLGLEFKELLGEDPWIYQRRQDASCIGKVFWTFVLVLIVPVTPFLASYRKYYESFTNKLQVVTYSLILGPFVFFQLARIGFKMDDPEVPDFVEDIYLCSGAFIVLSLSMLSLQYLEVNKTAGYLLPIVKDVMGDVWDFLVFYGVFQCGFTCAYYFIFQQKVDGYKTLWASFRATYFVMYGENGVSDFNAKDDTSQTHLLPGPIMHFGFVLRMFHCAVMVVLLLNLLLAMMNKTVDRNWEKLQSRALASYARCILRLETMLGHTGTDYEKLGQISTNVSCVRNPIFTQTVSRRDLTVPKTIELSEQMLADRVAELSSQSASLQQQLALESKKWQTQFKNQVKALQALNQ
;
A
#
# COMPACT_ATOMS: atom_id res chain seq x y z
N MET A 1 -23.31 -17.07 -48.84
CA MET A 1 -23.21 -15.60 -48.79
C MET A 1 -23.52 -15.17 -47.37
N LEU A 2 -22.49 -15.12 -46.51
CA LEU A 2 -22.59 -14.52 -45.18
C LEU A 2 -22.55 -13.00 -45.41
N GLY A 3 -23.69 -12.35 -45.22
CA GLY A 3 -23.80 -10.89 -45.29
C GLY A 3 -22.81 -10.26 -44.32
N SER A 4 -22.22 -9.14 -44.75
CA SER A 4 -21.29 -8.31 -44.00
C SER A 4 -21.76 -8.09 -42.55
N GLN A 5 -21.26 -8.90 -41.62
CA GLN A 5 -21.39 -8.61 -40.20
C GLN A 5 -20.59 -7.34 -39.93
N GLN A 6 -21.26 -6.30 -39.43
CA GLN A 6 -20.61 -5.06 -39.03
C GLN A 6 -19.66 -5.37 -37.87
N SER A 7 -18.36 -5.24 -38.10
CA SER A 7 -17.33 -5.38 -37.06
C SER A 7 -17.60 -4.38 -35.93
N ILE A 8 -17.47 -4.84 -34.67
CA ILE A 8 -17.53 -4.00 -33.45
C ILE A 8 -16.60 -2.78 -33.61
N ARG A 9 -15.45 -2.94 -34.29
CA ARG A 9 -14.47 -1.87 -34.55
C ARG A 9 -15.05 -0.64 -35.27
N HIS A 10 -16.08 -0.82 -36.11
CA HIS A 10 -16.67 0.25 -36.93
C HIS A 10 -18.19 0.36 -36.76
N ASN A 11 -18.74 -0.15 -35.67
CA ASN A 11 -20.17 -0.19 -35.53
C ASN A 11 -20.77 1.21 -35.27
N ALA A 12 -21.72 1.62 -36.10
CA ALA A 12 -22.32 2.96 -36.06
C ALA A 12 -23.04 3.25 -34.73
N VAL A 13 -23.47 2.21 -34.02
CA VAL A 13 -24.27 2.32 -32.79
C VAL A 13 -23.45 2.76 -31.57
N ASN A 14 -22.14 2.44 -31.55
CA ASN A 14 -21.23 2.80 -30.46
C ASN A 14 -20.41 4.08 -30.78
N VAL A 15 -20.81 4.85 -31.80
CA VAL A 15 -20.16 6.12 -32.12
C VAL A 15 -20.39 7.11 -30.98
N VAL A 16 -19.32 7.79 -30.60
CA VAL A 16 -19.31 8.74 -29.49
C VAL A 16 -19.38 10.18 -29.96
N ASP A 17 -20.05 11.05 -29.18
CA ASP A 17 -20.04 12.49 -29.39
C ASP A 17 -18.72 13.15 -28.94
N ALA A 18 -18.60 14.48 -29.07
CA ALA A 18 -17.40 15.23 -28.66
C ALA A 18 -17.08 15.11 -27.15
N LYS A 19 -18.04 14.67 -26.33
CA LYS A 19 -17.85 14.40 -24.89
C LYS A 19 -17.60 12.92 -24.60
N GLY A 20 -17.49 12.08 -25.62
CA GLY A 20 -17.30 10.63 -25.47
C GLY A 20 -18.60 9.86 -25.21
N ARG A 21 -19.78 10.48 -25.34
CA ARG A 21 -21.07 9.85 -25.02
C ARG A 21 -21.63 9.08 -26.20
N THR A 22 -22.09 7.85 -25.97
CA THR A 22 -22.81 7.02 -26.95
C THR A 22 -24.26 7.46 -27.11
N ALA A 23 -24.92 6.91 -28.14
CA ALA A 23 -26.38 7.04 -28.28
C ALA A 23 -27.11 6.51 -27.03
N LEU A 24 -26.62 5.42 -26.43
CA LEU A 24 -27.20 4.84 -25.22
C LEU A 24 -27.07 5.76 -24.01
N SER A 25 -25.90 6.38 -23.78
CA SER A 25 -25.72 7.28 -22.62
C SER A 25 -26.60 8.53 -22.73
N ARG A 26 -26.83 9.05 -23.94
CA ARG A 26 -27.80 10.14 -24.15
C ARG A 26 -29.25 9.72 -23.91
N ALA A 27 -29.65 8.52 -24.33
CA ALA A 27 -30.99 8.00 -24.08
C ALA A 27 -31.24 7.75 -22.58
N CYS A 28 -30.22 7.27 -21.85
CA CYS A 28 -30.26 7.14 -20.40
C CYS A 28 -30.28 8.49 -19.68
N GLU A 29 -29.55 9.50 -20.19
CA GLU A 29 -29.57 10.87 -19.65
C GLU A 29 -30.94 11.55 -19.83
N SER A 30 -31.63 11.32 -20.96
CA SER A 30 -32.96 11.88 -21.24
C SER A 30 -34.11 11.08 -20.62
N GLY A 31 -33.84 9.86 -20.13
CA GLY A 31 -34.86 8.95 -19.60
C GLY A 31 -35.74 8.31 -20.68
N ASP A 32 -35.28 8.27 -21.93
CA ASP A 32 -36.04 7.72 -23.06
C ASP A 32 -36.00 6.19 -23.08
N TYR A 33 -36.89 5.59 -22.30
CA TYR A 33 -37.01 4.14 -22.14
C TYR A 33 -37.18 3.38 -23.47
N ALA A 34 -37.96 3.93 -24.42
CA ALA A 34 -38.22 3.27 -25.70
C ALA A 34 -36.97 3.20 -26.58
N THR A 35 -36.17 4.27 -26.57
CA THR A 35 -34.90 4.31 -27.31
C THR A 35 -33.84 3.45 -26.62
N VAL A 36 -33.78 3.44 -25.28
CA VAL A 36 -32.93 2.50 -24.53
C VAL A 36 -33.27 1.05 -24.88
N GLN A 37 -34.56 0.68 -24.85
CA GLN A 37 -34.98 -0.68 -25.19
C GLN A 37 -34.58 -1.07 -26.63
N LYS A 38 -34.74 -0.16 -27.60
CA LYS A 38 -34.34 -0.41 -29.00
C LYS A 38 -32.83 -0.59 -29.16
N LEU A 39 -32.03 0.21 -28.46
CA LEU A 39 -30.57 0.10 -28.51
C LEU A 39 -30.09 -1.19 -27.85
N LEU A 40 -30.69 -1.61 -26.74
CA LEU A 40 -30.32 -2.85 -26.06
C LEU A 40 -30.65 -4.12 -26.87
N LEU A 41 -31.60 -4.05 -27.82
CA LEU A 41 -31.90 -5.14 -28.75
C LEU A 41 -30.79 -5.38 -29.78
N ASP A 42 -29.93 -4.39 -30.03
CA ASP A 42 -28.78 -4.58 -30.89
C ASP A 42 -27.69 -5.33 -30.10
N PRO A 43 -27.30 -6.54 -30.54
CA PRO A 43 -26.34 -7.34 -29.81
C PRO A 43 -25.00 -6.63 -29.67
N LEU A 44 -24.63 -5.72 -30.56
CA LEU A 44 -23.32 -5.07 -30.60
C LEU A 44 -23.24 -3.79 -29.74
N VAL A 45 -24.30 -3.40 -29.03
CA VAL A 45 -24.29 -2.20 -28.20
C VAL A 45 -23.45 -2.39 -26.95
N ASP A 46 -22.53 -1.46 -26.73
CA ASP A 46 -21.74 -1.39 -25.51
C ASP A 46 -22.55 -0.67 -24.41
N ILE A 47 -22.98 -1.45 -23.42
CA ILE A 47 -23.78 -0.96 -22.30
C ILE A 47 -22.95 -0.27 -21.21
N ASN A 48 -21.63 -0.49 -21.21
CA ASN A 48 -20.71 -0.04 -20.17
C ASN A 48 -19.76 1.07 -20.66
N LEU A 49 -19.89 1.54 -21.90
CA LEU A 49 -19.00 2.57 -22.43
C LEU A 49 -19.14 3.89 -21.69
N GLU A 50 -18.11 4.25 -20.95
CA GLU A 50 -18.00 5.51 -20.22
C GLU A 50 -17.64 6.69 -21.14
N ASP A 51 -18.15 7.86 -20.78
CA ASP A 51 -17.82 9.11 -21.47
C ASP A 51 -16.49 9.72 -20.98
N HIS A 52 -16.10 10.89 -21.50
CA HIS A 52 -14.86 11.57 -21.06
C HIS A 52 -14.92 12.03 -19.59
N SER A 53 -16.11 12.04 -18.97
CA SER A 53 -16.28 12.35 -17.55
C SER A 53 -16.23 11.10 -16.65
N GLY A 54 -16.04 9.91 -17.24
CA GLY A 54 -16.03 8.62 -16.54
C GLY A 54 -17.43 8.09 -16.20
N MET A 55 -18.48 8.68 -16.76
CA MET A 55 -19.86 8.31 -16.44
C MET A 55 -20.37 7.23 -17.40
N SER A 56 -20.82 6.10 -16.86
CA SER A 56 -21.48 5.05 -17.64
C SER A 56 -22.95 5.39 -17.97
N PRO A 57 -23.57 4.77 -18.99
CA PRO A 57 -24.98 4.96 -19.30
C PRO A 57 -25.90 4.65 -18.11
N LEU A 58 -25.54 3.65 -17.30
CA LEU A 58 -26.26 3.28 -16.08
C LEU A 58 -26.20 4.40 -15.02
N GLU A 59 -25.01 4.94 -14.74
CA GLU A 59 -24.84 6.02 -13.77
C GLU A 59 -25.60 7.29 -14.17
N TYR A 60 -25.69 7.58 -15.48
CA TYR A 60 -26.54 8.68 -15.97
C TYR A 60 -28.01 8.47 -15.61
N ALA A 61 -28.53 7.26 -15.83
CA ALA A 61 -29.92 6.93 -15.49
C ALA A 61 -30.14 7.05 -13.98
N GLU A 62 -29.23 6.55 -13.14
CA GLU A 62 -29.34 6.63 -11.68
C GLU A 62 -29.25 8.05 -11.16
N LYS A 63 -28.29 8.84 -11.63
CA LYS A 63 -28.08 10.24 -11.24
C LYS A 63 -29.28 11.12 -11.59
N ARG A 64 -29.90 10.86 -12.73
CA ARG A 64 -31.12 11.55 -13.18
C ARG A 64 -32.40 10.94 -12.60
N LYS A 65 -32.30 9.89 -11.79
CA LYS A 65 -33.40 9.15 -11.15
C LYS A 65 -34.36 8.49 -12.15
N HIS A 66 -33.85 8.09 -13.31
CA HIS A 66 -34.58 7.33 -14.32
C HIS A 66 -34.49 5.82 -14.02
N PHE A 67 -35.17 5.40 -12.95
CA PHE A 67 -35.10 4.02 -12.43
C PHE A 67 -35.48 2.94 -13.45
N ASN A 68 -36.44 3.21 -14.34
CA ASN A 68 -36.86 2.26 -15.36
C ASN A 68 -35.74 2.00 -16.40
N CYS A 69 -35.03 3.04 -16.82
CA CYS A 69 -33.87 2.90 -17.71
C CYS A 69 -32.69 2.22 -17.00
N ALA A 70 -32.46 2.54 -15.73
CA ALA A 70 -31.42 1.87 -14.94
C ALA A 70 -31.71 0.38 -14.76
N ALA A 71 -32.97 0.02 -14.49
CA ALA A 71 -33.40 -1.37 -14.31
C ALA A 71 -33.22 -2.20 -15.57
N ILE A 72 -33.62 -1.69 -16.75
CA ILE A 72 -33.47 -2.44 -18.01
C ILE A 72 -32.00 -2.64 -18.38
N VAL A 73 -31.15 -1.63 -18.18
CA VAL A 73 -29.69 -1.74 -18.43
C VAL A 73 -29.05 -2.75 -17.47
N ARG A 74 -29.41 -2.75 -16.18
CA ARG A 74 -28.95 -3.76 -15.22
C ARG A 74 -29.40 -5.17 -15.57
N ASN A 75 -30.66 -5.33 -15.98
CA ASN A 75 -31.21 -6.63 -16.38
C ASN A 75 -30.48 -7.17 -17.63
N GLU A 76 -30.19 -6.30 -18.60
CA GLU A 76 -29.43 -6.67 -19.79
C GLU A 76 -27.97 -7.03 -19.44
N ALA A 77 -27.32 -6.27 -18.55
CA ALA A 77 -25.98 -6.62 -18.04
C ALA A 77 -25.97 -7.99 -17.35
N HIS A 78 -26.98 -8.27 -16.51
CA HIS A 78 -27.13 -9.56 -15.85
C HIS A 78 -27.40 -10.69 -16.86
N TYR A 79 -28.20 -10.45 -17.89
CA TYR A 79 -28.45 -11.43 -18.96
C TYR A 79 -27.17 -11.79 -19.70
N ARG A 80 -26.37 -10.79 -20.10
CA ARG A 80 -25.09 -10.98 -20.79
C ARG A 80 -24.05 -11.72 -19.93
N ALA A 81 -24.03 -11.46 -18.61
CA ALA A 81 -23.14 -12.14 -17.68
C ALA A 81 -23.59 -13.58 -17.36
N SER A 82 -24.90 -13.86 -17.36
CA SER A 82 -25.44 -15.17 -16.99
C SER A 82 -25.34 -16.22 -18.10
N ASP A 83 -25.35 -15.82 -19.38
CA ASP A 83 -25.27 -16.74 -20.52
C ASP A 83 -23.95 -16.58 -21.31
N PRO A 84 -22.97 -17.50 -21.10
CA PRO A 84 -21.67 -17.45 -21.79
C PRO A 84 -21.75 -17.78 -23.29
N ASN A 85 -22.91 -18.17 -23.81
CA ASN A 85 -23.14 -18.48 -25.24
C ASN A 85 -24.13 -17.51 -25.91
N ASN A 86 -24.41 -16.37 -25.29
CA ASN A 86 -25.24 -15.33 -25.88
C ASN A 86 -24.69 -14.87 -27.26
N ALA A 87 -25.58 -14.46 -28.16
CA ALA A 87 -25.27 -14.01 -29.50
C ALA A 87 -24.18 -12.92 -29.52
N PHE A 88 -24.20 -12.00 -28.56
CA PHE A 88 -23.15 -11.00 -28.38
C PHE A 88 -21.78 -11.62 -28.08
N VAL A 89 -21.70 -12.49 -27.07
CA VAL A 89 -20.43 -13.11 -26.64
C VAL A 89 -19.85 -14.00 -27.76
N THR A 90 -20.71 -14.72 -28.49
CA THR A 90 -20.27 -15.52 -29.64
C THR A 90 -19.71 -14.67 -30.78
N HIS A 91 -20.36 -13.53 -31.09
CA HIS A 91 -19.84 -12.57 -32.07
C HIS A 91 -18.54 -11.94 -31.59
N LEU A 92 -18.45 -11.55 -30.32
CA LEU A 92 -17.25 -11.01 -29.68
C LEU A 92 -16.08 -12.00 -29.79
N ARG A 93 -16.30 -13.27 -29.44
CA ARG A 93 -15.29 -14.34 -29.61
C ARG A 93 -14.85 -14.49 -31.06
N ALA A 94 -15.78 -14.46 -32.01
CA ALA A 94 -15.45 -14.55 -33.44
C ALA A 94 -14.60 -13.35 -33.88
N GLU A 95 -14.94 -12.14 -33.47
CA GLU A 95 -14.18 -10.94 -33.83
C GLU A 95 -12.79 -10.90 -33.20
N LEU A 96 -12.64 -11.39 -31.96
CA LEU A 96 -11.33 -11.57 -31.33
C LEU A 96 -10.44 -12.54 -32.12
N THR A 97 -11.02 -13.59 -32.74
CA THR A 97 -10.25 -14.58 -33.53
C THR A 97 -9.89 -14.11 -34.95
N VAL A 98 -10.70 -13.23 -35.55
CA VAL A 98 -10.50 -12.74 -36.93
C VAL A 98 -9.41 -11.67 -37.01
N ALA A 99 -8.99 -11.11 -35.88
CA ALA A 99 -8.02 -10.02 -35.78
C ALA A 99 -6.55 -10.40 -36.09
N ASP A 100 -6.27 -11.55 -36.72
CA ASP A 100 -4.91 -11.97 -37.08
C ASP A 100 -4.21 -10.90 -37.95
N GLY A 101 -3.32 -10.12 -37.32
CA GLY A 101 -2.53 -9.05 -37.94
C GLY A 101 -3.11 -7.64 -37.86
N ALA A 102 -4.23 -7.43 -37.18
CA ALA A 102 -4.82 -6.10 -36.98
C ALA A 102 -4.30 -5.43 -35.70
N ASP A 103 -4.22 -4.09 -35.69
CA ASP A 103 -3.82 -3.31 -34.50
C ASP A 103 -4.68 -3.64 -33.27
N PHE A 104 -4.07 -3.51 -32.08
CA PHE A 104 -4.71 -3.83 -30.80
C PHE A 104 -5.85 -2.85 -30.53
N ASP A 105 -7.08 -3.37 -30.51
CA ASP A 105 -8.26 -2.58 -30.13
C ASP A 105 -8.54 -2.70 -28.62
N GLU A 106 -8.34 -1.57 -27.94
CA GLU A 106 -8.54 -1.40 -26.50
C GLU A 106 -10.00 -1.54 -26.05
N ARG A 107 -10.96 -1.10 -26.88
CA ARG A 107 -12.40 -1.21 -26.58
C ARG A 107 -12.86 -2.66 -26.68
N LEU A 108 -12.41 -3.34 -27.73
CA LEU A 108 -12.70 -4.76 -27.93
C LEU A 108 -12.15 -5.60 -26.76
N PHE A 109 -10.93 -5.28 -26.30
CA PHE A 109 -10.33 -5.94 -25.15
C PHE A 109 -11.10 -5.67 -23.85
N ARG A 110 -11.54 -4.43 -23.60
CA ARG A 110 -12.37 -4.08 -22.43
C ARG A 110 -13.67 -4.89 -22.42
N GLN A 111 -14.37 -4.94 -23.55
CA GLN A 111 -15.60 -5.73 -23.68
C GLN A 111 -15.35 -7.22 -23.47
N ALA A 112 -14.22 -7.74 -23.95
CA ALA A 112 -13.81 -9.12 -23.70
C ALA A 112 -13.61 -9.38 -22.20
N ILE A 113 -12.93 -8.51 -21.46
CA ILE A 113 -12.74 -8.69 -20.00
C ILE A 113 -14.06 -8.67 -19.22
N GLU A 114 -14.98 -7.78 -19.59
CA GLU A 114 -16.25 -7.64 -18.87
C GLU A 114 -17.19 -8.84 -19.09
N ASN A 115 -17.16 -9.48 -20.26
CA ASN A 115 -18.10 -10.54 -20.63
C ASN A 115 -17.48 -11.95 -20.68
N ASP A 116 -16.20 -12.09 -21.04
CA ASP A 116 -15.47 -13.37 -21.11
C ASP A 116 -13.94 -13.19 -20.92
N PRO A 117 -13.44 -13.21 -19.66
CA PRO A 117 -12.02 -13.05 -19.35
C PRO A 117 -11.09 -14.07 -20.05
N LEU A 118 -11.58 -15.28 -20.32
CA LEU A 118 -10.80 -16.32 -21.00
C LEU A 118 -10.64 -16.03 -22.49
N ALA A 119 -11.65 -15.43 -23.12
CA ALA A 119 -11.52 -14.93 -24.49
C ALA A 119 -10.55 -13.75 -24.56
N ALA A 120 -10.55 -12.88 -23.54
CA ALA A 120 -9.58 -11.78 -23.44
C ALA A 120 -8.13 -12.28 -23.34
N SER A 121 -7.86 -13.35 -22.57
CA SER A 121 -6.51 -13.94 -22.53
C SER A 121 -6.10 -14.55 -23.86
N LYS A 122 -7.01 -15.23 -24.57
CA LYS A 122 -6.73 -15.77 -25.91
C LYS A 122 -6.44 -14.69 -26.95
N TYR A 123 -7.09 -13.54 -26.83
CA TYR A 123 -6.78 -12.40 -27.68
C TYR A 123 -5.36 -11.86 -27.41
N LEU A 124 -4.90 -11.88 -26.15
CA LEU A 124 -3.53 -11.50 -25.83
C LEU A 124 -2.48 -12.49 -26.38
N ASP A 125 -2.84 -13.75 -26.61
CA ASP A 125 -1.93 -14.74 -27.23
C ASP A 125 -1.50 -14.31 -28.65
N GLN A 126 -2.30 -13.51 -29.37
CA GLN A 126 -1.97 -13.01 -30.71
C GLN A 126 -0.78 -12.04 -30.71
N PHE A 127 -0.51 -11.38 -29.58
CA PHE A 127 0.56 -10.38 -29.44
C PHE A 127 1.85 -10.97 -28.86
N VAL A 128 1.92 -12.29 -28.66
CA VAL A 128 3.10 -12.99 -28.16
C VAL A 128 3.42 -14.21 -29.02
N THR A 129 4.66 -14.25 -29.52
CA THR A 129 5.20 -15.43 -30.19
C THR A 129 6.21 -16.12 -29.30
N THR A 130 6.07 -17.44 -29.17
CA THR A 130 6.89 -18.25 -28.27
C THR A 130 8.02 -18.94 -29.02
N SER A 131 9.25 -18.62 -28.66
CA SER A 131 10.45 -19.35 -29.09
C SER A 131 10.87 -20.33 -27.99
N ARG A 132 11.84 -21.22 -28.29
CA ARG A 132 12.29 -22.27 -27.35
C ARG A 132 12.71 -21.72 -25.97
N TYR A 133 13.31 -20.54 -25.93
CA TYR A 133 13.81 -19.92 -24.69
C TYR A 133 13.32 -18.49 -24.42
N GLU A 134 12.67 -17.86 -25.41
CA GLU A 134 12.36 -16.43 -25.37
C GLU A 134 10.95 -16.13 -25.84
N TYR A 135 10.33 -15.12 -25.23
CA TYR A 135 9.09 -14.50 -25.69
C TYR A 135 9.42 -13.31 -26.59
N HIS A 136 8.74 -13.26 -27.72
CA HIS A 136 8.79 -12.14 -28.67
C HIS A 136 7.41 -11.48 -28.68
N PHE A 137 7.37 -10.16 -28.59
CA PHE A 137 6.12 -9.42 -28.44
C PHE A 137 5.92 -8.45 -29.60
N THR A 138 4.67 -8.26 -30.01
CA THR A 138 4.25 -7.30 -31.03
C THR A 138 3.26 -6.30 -30.43
N GLN A 139 3.27 -5.05 -30.93
CA GLN A 139 2.32 -3.99 -30.55
C GLN A 139 2.16 -3.71 -29.03
N LEU A 140 3.18 -3.99 -28.21
CA LEU A 140 3.13 -3.74 -26.75
C LEU A 140 2.85 -2.28 -26.38
N ASP A 141 3.22 -1.35 -27.24
CA ASP A 141 2.96 0.08 -27.06
C ASP A 141 1.47 0.43 -27.13
N GLU A 142 0.70 -0.30 -27.93
CA GLU A 142 -0.77 -0.16 -27.98
C GLU A 142 -1.41 -0.75 -26.74
N VAL A 143 -0.96 -1.94 -26.33
CA VAL A 143 -1.45 -2.62 -25.11
C VAL A 143 -1.16 -1.80 -23.84
N CYS A 144 -0.03 -1.08 -23.81
CA CYS A 144 0.31 -0.19 -22.69
C CYS A 144 -0.60 1.05 -22.59
N GLY A 145 -1.31 1.41 -23.67
CA GLY A 145 -2.16 2.59 -23.81
C GLY A 145 -1.39 3.80 -24.37
N ARG A 146 -1.74 4.25 -25.59
CA ARG A 146 -1.07 5.37 -26.27
C ARG A 146 -1.58 6.76 -25.87
N THR A 147 -2.83 6.88 -25.39
CA THR A 147 -3.52 8.19 -25.34
C THR A 147 -4.14 8.55 -23.99
N ASN A 148 -4.58 7.58 -23.17
CA ASN A 148 -5.20 7.84 -21.85
C ASN A 148 -5.08 6.62 -20.90
N VAL A 149 -4.77 6.87 -19.62
CA VAL A 149 -4.69 5.85 -18.55
C VAL A 149 -6.01 5.09 -18.38
N GLN A 150 -7.13 5.81 -18.43
CA GLN A 150 -8.47 5.26 -18.17
C GLN A 150 -8.99 4.35 -19.28
N ARG A 151 -8.35 4.39 -20.45
CA ARG A 151 -8.69 3.46 -21.53
C ARG A 151 -7.79 2.24 -21.51
N SER A 152 -6.60 2.33 -20.90
CA SER A 152 -5.59 1.28 -20.93
C SER A 152 -6.14 -0.11 -20.61
N ALA A 153 -5.57 -1.13 -21.26
CA ALA A 153 -5.85 -2.53 -20.98
C ALA A 153 -5.75 -2.86 -19.49
N LEU A 154 -4.77 -2.26 -18.80
CA LEU A 154 -4.56 -2.43 -17.35
C LEU A 154 -5.68 -1.81 -16.51
N TYR A 155 -6.11 -0.59 -16.86
CA TYR A 155 -7.23 0.07 -16.18
C TYR A 155 -8.51 -0.73 -16.35
N SER A 156 -8.78 -1.26 -17.55
CA SER A 156 -9.98 -2.06 -17.83
C SER A 156 -10.06 -3.34 -16.98
N ILE A 157 -8.93 -3.96 -16.66
CA ILE A 157 -8.88 -5.15 -15.77
C ILE A 157 -9.11 -4.76 -14.31
N LEU A 158 -8.60 -3.60 -13.89
CA LEU A 158 -8.63 -3.13 -12.50
C LEU A 158 -9.85 -2.27 -12.18
N ASN A 159 -10.65 -1.88 -13.18
CA ASN A 159 -11.86 -1.10 -12.97
C ASN A 159 -12.98 -2.06 -12.53
N ASP A 160 -13.13 -2.20 -11.21
CA ASP A 160 -14.13 -3.05 -10.57
C ASP A 160 -15.56 -2.55 -10.87
N SER A 161 -16.18 -3.04 -11.96
CA SER A 161 -17.58 -2.74 -12.34
C SER A 161 -18.60 -3.77 -11.83
N GLY A 162 -18.20 -4.73 -11.00
CA GLY A 162 -19.09 -5.69 -10.33
C GLY A 162 -19.14 -7.08 -10.96
N PHE A 163 -19.34 -8.05 -10.05
CA PHE A 163 -19.47 -9.52 -10.16
C PHE A 163 -18.37 -10.28 -10.94
N GLY A 164 -17.63 -11.15 -10.22
CA GLY A 164 -16.71 -12.14 -10.80
C GLY A 164 -15.23 -11.73 -10.87
N ASP A 165 -14.77 -10.89 -9.95
CA ASP A 165 -13.46 -10.20 -10.00
C ASP A 165 -12.24 -11.13 -10.02
N ASP A 166 -12.34 -12.33 -9.46
CA ASP A 166 -11.21 -13.26 -9.41
C ASP A 166 -10.73 -13.67 -10.81
N ALA A 167 -11.66 -13.91 -11.76
CA ALA A 167 -11.31 -14.31 -13.12
C ALA A 167 -10.67 -13.15 -13.92
N LYS A 168 -11.05 -11.90 -13.64
CA LYS A 168 -10.43 -10.71 -14.23
C LYS A 168 -8.99 -10.55 -13.74
N HIS A 169 -8.76 -10.74 -12.44
CA HIS A 169 -7.42 -10.68 -11.86
C HIS A 169 -6.50 -11.80 -12.36
N ASP A 170 -7.05 -12.97 -12.68
CA ASP A 170 -6.28 -14.07 -13.26
C ASP A 170 -5.73 -13.73 -14.65
N CYS A 171 -6.42 -12.89 -15.44
CA CYS A 171 -5.89 -12.36 -16.70
C CYS A 171 -4.55 -11.62 -16.50
N LEU A 172 -4.31 -10.99 -15.34
CA LEU A 172 -3.05 -10.28 -15.08
C LEU A 172 -1.84 -11.22 -15.01
N GLN A 173 -2.06 -12.52 -14.80
CA GLN A 173 -0.99 -13.53 -14.87
C GLN A 173 -0.51 -13.79 -16.30
N HIS A 174 -1.23 -13.29 -17.31
CA HIS A 174 -0.85 -13.46 -18.71
C HIS A 174 0.50 -12.80 -19.02
N VAL A 175 1.33 -13.47 -19.83
CA VAL A 175 2.72 -13.08 -20.11
C VAL A 175 2.82 -11.66 -20.68
N VAL A 176 1.88 -11.28 -21.56
CA VAL A 176 1.81 -9.92 -22.14
C VAL A 176 1.55 -8.87 -21.06
N LEU A 177 0.62 -9.12 -20.13
CA LEU A 177 0.27 -8.16 -19.08
C LEU A 177 1.35 -8.05 -18.02
N GLN A 178 2.01 -9.15 -17.67
CA GLN A 178 3.22 -9.11 -16.84
C GLN A 178 4.32 -8.28 -17.49
N ARG A 179 4.51 -8.43 -18.81
CA ARG A 179 5.47 -7.62 -19.56
C ARG A 179 5.09 -6.14 -19.59
N VAL A 180 3.81 -5.81 -19.74
CA VAL A 180 3.30 -4.43 -19.68
C VAL A 180 3.59 -3.81 -18.30
N LEU A 181 3.36 -4.55 -17.21
CA LEU A 181 3.68 -4.10 -15.86
C LEU A 181 5.18 -3.84 -15.68
N ASP A 182 6.03 -4.76 -16.15
CA ASP A 182 7.49 -4.58 -16.12
C ASP A 182 7.93 -3.34 -16.91
N ILE A 183 7.34 -3.10 -18.08
CA ILE A 183 7.64 -1.93 -18.91
C ILE A 183 7.25 -0.65 -18.19
N LYS A 184 6.01 -0.55 -17.68
CA LYS A 184 5.54 0.63 -16.94
C LYS A 184 6.40 0.88 -15.69
N TRP A 185 6.80 -0.18 -15.00
CA TRP A 185 7.71 -0.10 -13.88
C TRP A 185 9.08 0.46 -14.25
N GLU A 186 9.69 0.01 -15.35
CA GLU A 186 11.00 0.52 -15.79
C GLU A 186 10.96 1.92 -16.37
N LEU A 187 9.88 2.30 -17.07
CA LEU A 187 9.74 3.61 -17.69
C LEU A 187 9.60 4.73 -16.66
N PHE A 188 8.73 4.54 -15.67
CA PHE A 188 8.47 5.56 -14.65
C PHE A 188 8.26 5.01 -13.24
N GLY A 189 7.65 3.83 -13.11
CA GLY A 189 7.16 3.30 -11.83
C GLY A 189 8.27 3.23 -10.78
N ALA A 190 9.39 2.57 -11.09
CA ALA A 190 10.52 2.41 -10.18
C ALA A 190 11.05 3.75 -9.66
N ARG A 191 11.26 4.71 -10.56
CA ARG A 191 11.80 6.03 -10.17
C ARG A 191 10.82 6.78 -9.27
N LYS A 192 9.54 6.80 -9.63
CA LYS A 192 8.51 7.52 -8.87
C LYS A 192 8.24 6.87 -7.52
N TYR A 193 8.18 5.55 -7.49
CA TYR A 193 8.07 4.77 -6.27
C TYR A 193 9.24 5.05 -5.32
N TYR A 194 10.49 4.91 -5.77
CA TYR A 194 11.64 5.19 -4.88
C TYR A 194 11.73 6.65 -4.48
N GLN A 195 11.32 7.59 -5.34
CA GLN A 195 11.21 8.99 -4.97
C GLN A 195 10.18 9.19 -3.84
N GLN A 196 9.00 8.59 -3.94
CA GLN A 196 7.99 8.63 -2.88
C GLN A 196 8.48 7.95 -1.62
N LEU A 197 9.11 6.78 -1.71
CA LEU A 197 9.67 6.07 -0.55
C LEU A 197 10.72 6.91 0.18
N LEU A 198 11.63 7.56 -0.55
CA LEU A 198 12.63 8.47 0.06
C LEU A 198 11.97 9.68 0.73
N MET A 199 11.00 10.33 0.07
CA MET A 199 10.22 11.42 0.69
C MET A 199 9.46 10.94 1.92
N TYR A 200 8.95 9.71 1.90
CA TYR A 200 8.24 9.13 3.02
C TYR A 200 9.16 8.86 4.20
N THR A 201 10.35 8.30 3.96
CA THR A 201 11.37 8.12 4.99
C THR A 201 11.81 9.46 5.59
N LEU A 202 11.88 10.51 4.76
CA LEU A 202 12.17 11.86 5.22
C LEU A 202 11.04 12.42 6.10
N LEU A 203 9.78 12.27 5.67
CA LEU A 203 8.60 12.72 6.41
C LEU A 203 8.50 12.02 7.77
N PHE A 204 8.49 10.69 7.75
CA PHE A 204 8.31 9.87 8.94
C PHE A 204 9.51 10.02 9.89
N GLY A 205 10.73 9.99 9.36
CA GLY A 205 11.94 10.22 10.15
C GLY A 205 11.97 11.61 10.79
N SER A 206 11.55 12.67 10.07
CA SER A 206 11.55 14.04 10.60
C SER A 206 10.51 14.25 11.70
N ILE A 207 9.33 13.65 11.58
CA ILE A 207 8.32 13.70 12.65
C ILE A 207 8.81 12.94 13.88
N LEU A 208 9.36 11.74 13.69
CA LEU A 208 9.91 10.95 14.80
C LEU A 208 11.09 11.66 15.49
N ALA A 209 11.98 12.27 14.71
CA ALA A 209 13.09 13.07 15.24
C ALA A 209 12.57 14.30 16.00
N SER A 210 11.55 15.00 15.48
CA SER A 210 10.97 16.17 16.15
C SER A 210 10.33 15.81 17.49
N ILE A 211 9.57 14.71 17.56
CA ILE A 211 8.91 14.25 18.79
C ILE A 211 9.96 13.80 19.82
N THR A 212 10.94 12.98 19.41
CA THR A 212 11.97 12.49 20.34
C THR A 212 12.90 13.61 20.83
N SER A 213 13.26 14.56 19.96
CA SER A 213 14.07 15.73 20.33
C SER A 213 13.31 16.76 21.15
N GLY A 214 11.97 16.71 21.19
CA GLY A 214 11.16 17.60 22.03
C GLY A 214 11.48 17.47 23.53
N PHE A 215 11.79 16.26 24.00
CA PHE A 215 12.20 16.04 25.39
C PHE A 215 13.57 16.63 25.72
N TYR A 216 14.51 16.53 24.77
CA TYR A 216 15.84 17.14 24.90
C TYR A 216 15.78 18.67 24.84
N PHE A 217 14.85 19.22 24.05
CA PHE A 217 14.58 20.65 24.01
C PHE A 217 14.08 21.17 25.36
N GLU A 218 13.19 20.45 26.03
CA GLU A 218 12.74 20.80 27.37
C GLU A 218 13.88 20.83 28.37
N ALA A 219 14.75 19.81 28.35
CA ALA A 219 15.95 19.80 29.19
C ALA A 219 16.86 21.01 28.92
N MET A 220 17.01 21.42 27.66
CA MET A 220 17.76 22.62 27.30
C MET A 220 17.14 23.89 27.89
N ILE A 221 15.81 24.05 27.81
CA ILE A 221 15.10 25.17 28.43
C ILE A 221 15.28 25.14 29.94
N SER A 222 15.12 23.98 30.59
CA SER A 222 15.30 23.84 32.04
C SER A 222 16.71 24.23 32.50
N LYS A 223 17.75 23.92 31.72
CA LYS A 223 19.13 24.33 32.00
C LYS A 223 19.32 25.85 31.95
N VAL A 224 18.54 26.56 31.12
CA VAL A 224 18.57 28.03 31.01
C VAL A 224 17.72 28.70 32.09
N GLN A 225 16.59 28.10 32.44
CA GLN A 225 15.58 28.71 33.31
C GLN A 225 15.83 28.50 34.80
N TYR A 226 16.44 27.36 35.18
CA TYR A 226 16.70 26.99 36.56
C TYR A 226 18.18 27.11 36.93
N GLN A 227 18.45 27.43 38.21
CA GLN A 227 19.81 27.52 38.74
C GLN A 227 20.47 26.15 38.89
N GLU A 228 21.80 26.10 38.86
CA GLU A 228 22.58 24.85 38.81
C GLU A 228 22.35 23.91 40.00
N ASP A 229 21.97 24.46 41.16
CA ASP A 229 21.74 23.71 42.40
C ASP A 229 20.38 22.99 42.47
N THR A 230 19.49 23.22 41.49
CA THR A 230 18.15 22.62 41.46
C THR A 230 18.18 21.18 40.93
N ALA A 231 17.27 20.33 41.41
CA ALA A 231 17.16 18.95 40.96
C ALA A 231 16.79 18.88 39.47
N GLU A 232 15.99 19.84 39.00
CA GLU A 232 15.58 20.01 37.60
C GLU A 232 16.77 20.30 36.70
N TYR A 233 17.70 21.19 37.10
CA TYR A 233 18.93 21.47 36.35
C TYR A 233 19.82 20.23 36.28
N GLN A 234 20.02 19.52 37.39
CA GLN A 234 20.87 18.32 37.41
C GLN A 234 20.29 17.19 36.54
N ALA A 235 18.96 17.01 36.55
CA ALA A 235 18.28 16.08 35.67
C ALA A 235 18.45 16.46 34.17
N ALA A 236 18.33 17.75 33.85
CA ALA A 236 18.56 18.26 32.50
C ALA A 236 20.02 18.08 32.03
N ALA A 237 21.00 18.42 32.87
CA ALA A 237 22.42 18.30 32.56
C ALA A 237 22.84 16.84 32.33
N THR A 238 22.34 15.91 33.16
CA THR A 238 22.60 14.48 32.97
C THR A 238 21.98 13.93 31.68
N LEU A 239 20.81 14.43 31.27
CA LEU A 239 20.19 14.06 30.00
C LEU A 239 21.01 14.57 28.80
N LEU A 240 21.41 15.84 28.82
CA LEU A 240 22.15 16.49 27.73
C LEU A 240 23.58 15.95 27.58
N SER A 241 24.13 15.30 28.61
CA SER A 241 25.41 14.57 28.48
C SER A 241 25.35 13.37 27.54
N LYS A 242 24.15 12.84 27.24
CA LYS A 242 23.96 11.67 26.38
C LYS A 242 23.61 12.08 24.96
N VAL A 243 24.41 11.61 24.00
CA VAL A 243 24.13 11.84 22.57
C VAL A 243 22.81 11.15 22.17
N PRO A 244 21.82 11.91 21.65
CA PRO A 244 20.58 11.32 21.16
C PRO A 244 20.84 10.51 19.89
N VAL A 245 20.81 9.18 20.00
CA VAL A 245 21.02 8.26 18.87
C VAL A 245 20.00 8.50 17.75
N THR A 246 18.76 8.86 18.11
CA THR A 246 17.68 9.15 17.15
C THR A 246 18.02 10.34 16.25
N SER A 247 18.59 11.41 16.81
CA SER A 247 19.05 12.60 16.07
C SER A 247 20.16 12.26 15.07
N VAL A 248 21.11 11.40 15.48
CA VAL A 248 22.20 10.93 14.61
C VAL A 248 21.66 10.09 13.46
N VAL A 249 20.79 9.11 13.75
CA VAL A 249 20.16 8.26 12.72
C VAL A 249 19.35 9.11 11.75
N TRP A 250 18.62 10.11 12.24
CA TRP A 250 17.86 11.02 11.39
C TRP A 250 18.76 11.84 10.47
N LEU A 251 19.85 12.41 10.97
CA LEU A 251 20.80 13.18 10.17
C LEU A 251 21.40 12.33 9.03
N CYS A 252 21.80 11.10 9.34
CA CYS A 252 22.23 10.11 8.35
C CYS A 252 21.14 9.82 7.32
N SER A 253 19.88 9.71 7.76
CA SER A 253 18.72 9.47 6.90
C SER A 253 18.44 10.65 5.96
N VAL A 254 18.57 11.90 6.42
CA VAL A 254 18.44 13.10 5.59
C VAL A 254 19.50 13.10 4.49
N ILE A 255 20.76 12.82 4.84
CA ILE A 255 21.86 12.70 3.86
C ILE A 255 21.59 11.56 2.87
N PHE A 256 21.08 10.43 3.35
CA PHE A 256 20.64 9.31 2.51
C PHE A 256 19.59 9.71 1.49
N VAL A 257 18.59 10.47 1.89
CA VAL A 257 17.55 10.97 0.99
C VAL A 257 18.14 11.90 -0.07
N ILE A 258 19.02 12.83 0.31
CA ILE A 258 19.67 13.76 -0.64
C ILE A 258 20.45 13.00 -1.71
N PHE A 259 21.34 12.09 -1.33
CA PHE A 259 22.11 11.29 -2.29
C PHE A 259 21.22 10.32 -3.06
N GLY A 260 20.19 9.77 -2.43
CA GLY A 260 19.17 8.96 -3.09
C GLY A 260 18.53 9.73 -4.25
N PHE A 261 18.10 10.97 -4.04
CA PHE A 261 17.54 11.82 -5.09
C PHE A 261 18.50 12.08 -6.25
N VAL A 262 19.78 12.31 -5.97
CA VAL A 262 20.81 12.52 -7.00
C VAL A 262 20.97 11.24 -7.85
N HIS A 263 21.09 10.09 -7.22
CA HIS A 263 21.29 8.81 -7.91
C HIS A 263 20.02 8.32 -8.63
N LEU A 264 18.83 8.58 -8.09
CA LEU A 264 17.55 8.26 -8.76
C LEU A 264 17.39 8.97 -10.10
N ARG A 265 18.09 10.10 -10.36
CA ARG A 265 18.09 10.73 -11.69
C ARG A 265 18.72 9.84 -12.76
N HIS A 266 19.57 8.88 -12.40
CA HIS A 266 20.17 7.92 -13.34
C HIS A 266 19.20 6.80 -13.77
N LEU A 267 18.05 6.64 -13.10
CA LEU A 267 16.99 5.72 -13.52
C LEU A 267 16.10 6.30 -14.64
N LYS A 268 16.33 7.53 -15.11
CA LYS A 268 15.68 8.02 -16.34
C LYS A 268 16.04 7.11 -17.53
N PRO A 269 15.12 6.80 -18.45
CA PRO A 269 15.35 5.85 -19.54
C PRO A 269 16.68 6.07 -20.28
N ASP A 270 16.97 7.31 -20.68
CA ASP A 270 18.21 7.66 -21.40
C ASP A 270 19.46 7.35 -20.58
N LYS A 271 19.48 7.74 -19.30
CA LYS A 271 20.65 7.56 -18.43
C LYS A 271 20.80 6.11 -17.98
N PHE A 272 19.68 5.43 -17.76
CA PHE A 272 19.66 4.04 -17.33
C PHE A 272 20.14 3.11 -18.43
N SER A 273 19.79 3.40 -19.70
CA SER A 273 20.32 2.68 -20.85
C SER A 273 21.85 2.84 -20.96
N LYS A 274 22.38 4.08 -20.88
CA LYS A 274 23.84 4.33 -20.87
C LYS A 274 24.55 3.59 -19.73
N LEU A 275 23.97 3.60 -18.54
CA LEU A 275 24.54 2.90 -17.38
C LEU A 275 24.52 1.39 -17.56
N THR A 276 23.45 0.83 -18.13
CA THR A 276 23.33 -0.61 -18.39
C THR A 276 24.38 -1.06 -19.40
N ARG A 277 24.57 -0.28 -20.48
CA ARG A 277 25.62 -0.55 -21.46
C ARG A 277 27.01 -0.47 -20.84
N TRP A 278 27.28 0.56 -20.04
CA TRP A 278 28.55 0.70 -19.32
C TRP A 278 28.87 -0.53 -18.44
N MET A 279 27.87 -1.15 -17.82
CA MET A 279 28.06 -2.38 -17.04
C MET A 279 28.34 -3.63 -17.90
N TYR A 280 28.05 -3.58 -19.20
CA TYR A 280 28.30 -4.65 -20.18
C TYR A 280 29.64 -4.48 -20.89
N ASP A 281 29.87 -3.35 -21.56
CA ASP A 281 31.03 -3.11 -22.44
C ASP A 281 31.97 -1.98 -21.97
N GLY A 282 31.66 -1.32 -20.85
CA GLY A 282 32.43 -0.18 -20.33
C GLY A 282 32.22 1.13 -21.09
N GLN A 283 31.35 1.18 -22.10
CA GLN A 283 31.06 2.39 -22.89
C GLN A 283 29.80 3.11 -22.38
N TYR A 284 29.89 4.43 -22.22
CA TYR A 284 28.76 5.26 -21.77
C TYR A 284 28.05 5.95 -22.94
N VAL A 285 27.47 5.15 -23.84
CA VAL A 285 26.79 5.63 -25.06
C VAL A 285 25.35 5.11 -25.12
N CYS A 286 24.40 5.93 -25.57
CA CYS A 286 23.05 5.45 -25.90
C CYS A 286 23.06 4.96 -27.35
N ASP A 287 22.84 3.67 -27.54
CA ASP A 287 22.53 3.11 -28.85
C ASP A 287 21.27 2.26 -28.72
N ALA A 288 20.20 2.67 -29.39
CA ALA A 288 18.92 1.97 -29.33
C ALA A 288 18.88 0.74 -30.24
N THR A 289 19.83 0.61 -31.17
CA THR A 289 19.90 -0.51 -32.12
C THR A 289 20.71 -1.70 -31.63
N PHE A 290 21.57 -1.47 -30.63
CA PHE A 290 22.43 -2.50 -30.06
C PHE A 290 21.68 -3.38 -29.05
N VAL A 291 21.55 -4.67 -29.35
CA VAL A 291 20.89 -5.65 -28.47
C VAL A 291 21.90 -6.25 -27.49
N ILE A 292 21.72 -5.99 -26.19
CA ILE A 292 22.58 -6.54 -25.13
C ILE A 292 22.10 -7.96 -24.75
N PRO A 293 22.96 -8.99 -24.82
CA PRO A 293 22.61 -10.33 -24.34
C PRO A 293 22.30 -10.34 -22.84
N GLN A 294 21.24 -11.02 -22.42
CA GLN A 294 20.83 -11.14 -21.00
C GLN A 294 20.75 -9.79 -20.25
N ILE A 295 20.16 -8.80 -20.90
CA ILE A 295 20.00 -7.44 -20.38
C ILE A 295 19.36 -7.34 -18.98
N SER A 296 18.51 -8.28 -18.56
CA SER A 296 17.92 -8.31 -17.21
C SER A 296 18.98 -8.38 -16.10
N VAL A 297 20.03 -9.16 -16.29
CA VAL A 297 21.15 -9.31 -15.33
C VAL A 297 21.93 -8.00 -15.19
N TYR A 298 22.23 -7.34 -16.31
CA TYR A 298 22.99 -6.09 -16.30
C TYR A 298 22.17 -4.92 -15.76
N LYS A 299 20.86 -4.88 -16.03
CA LYS A 299 19.93 -3.93 -15.40
C LYS A 299 19.92 -4.10 -13.87
N ALA A 300 19.90 -5.33 -13.37
CA ALA A 300 19.97 -5.61 -11.93
C ALA A 300 21.31 -5.17 -11.33
N LYS A 301 22.44 -5.47 -11.99
CA LYS A 301 23.77 -4.98 -11.58
C LYS A 301 23.85 -3.46 -11.55
N ALA A 302 23.29 -2.77 -12.55
CA ALA A 302 23.25 -1.31 -12.60
C ALA A 302 22.47 -0.70 -11.43
N ARG A 303 21.30 -1.27 -11.09
CA ARG A 303 20.51 -0.86 -9.90
C ARG A 303 21.29 -1.09 -8.60
N ALA A 304 21.90 -2.27 -8.44
CA ALA A 304 22.71 -2.59 -7.27
C ALA A 304 23.93 -1.66 -7.14
N HIS A 305 24.57 -1.31 -8.25
CA HIS A 305 25.68 -0.36 -8.28
C HIS A 305 25.24 1.04 -7.81
N LEU A 306 24.11 1.56 -8.32
CA LEU A 306 23.56 2.84 -7.87
C LEU A 306 23.23 2.85 -6.37
N PHE A 307 22.67 1.76 -5.86
CA PHE A 307 22.37 1.63 -4.43
C PHE A 307 23.64 1.63 -3.57
N LYS A 308 24.64 0.81 -3.92
CA LYS A 308 25.95 0.77 -3.22
C LYS A 308 26.63 2.13 -3.25
N LYS A 309 26.59 2.83 -4.38
CA LYS A 309 27.15 4.18 -4.52
C LYS A 309 26.44 5.19 -3.63
N THR A 310 25.11 5.10 -3.51
CA THR A 310 24.33 5.94 -2.59
C THR A 310 24.78 5.68 -1.16
N LEU A 311 24.83 4.41 -0.73
CA LEU A 311 25.25 4.05 0.63
C LEU A 311 26.67 4.55 0.94
N PHE A 312 27.61 4.37 0.02
CA PHE A 312 28.99 4.84 0.19
C PHE A 312 29.06 6.35 0.46
N TRP A 313 28.46 7.17 -0.40
CA TRP A 313 28.48 8.63 -0.21
C TRP A 313 27.74 9.06 1.05
N THR A 314 26.72 8.32 1.47
CA THR A 314 25.99 8.65 2.69
C THR A 314 26.82 8.41 3.94
N VAL A 315 27.60 7.33 3.99
CA VAL A 315 28.51 7.05 5.09
C VAL A 315 29.64 8.09 5.14
N VAL A 316 30.21 8.44 3.99
CA VAL A 316 31.29 9.43 3.90
C VAL A 316 30.83 10.81 4.41
N PHE A 317 29.69 11.31 3.93
CA PHE A 317 29.21 12.65 4.30
C PHE A 317 28.59 12.70 5.70
N SER A 318 27.89 11.66 6.14
CA SER A 318 27.38 11.61 7.52
C SER A 318 28.51 11.53 8.53
N GLY A 319 29.54 10.71 8.27
CA GLY A 319 30.74 10.64 9.10
C GLY A 319 31.49 11.97 9.19
N ALA A 320 31.65 12.67 8.07
CA ALA A 320 32.28 13.98 8.04
C ALA A 320 31.47 15.04 8.83
N LEU A 321 30.15 15.06 8.68
CA LEU A 321 29.28 15.99 9.39
C LEU A 321 29.25 15.72 10.89
N LEU A 322 29.12 14.45 11.30
CA LEU A 322 29.16 14.07 12.71
C LEU A 322 30.53 14.37 13.32
N GLY A 323 31.62 14.08 12.61
CA GLY A 323 32.97 14.41 13.05
C GLY A 323 33.14 15.90 13.33
N LEU A 324 32.60 16.76 12.46
CA LEU A 324 32.61 18.22 12.65
C LEU A 324 31.81 18.63 13.90
N ILE A 325 30.61 18.09 14.10
CA ILE A 325 29.77 18.38 15.26
C ILE A 325 30.47 17.94 16.56
N PHE A 326 31.02 16.72 16.61
CA PHE A 326 31.70 16.20 17.79
C PHE A 326 33.09 16.80 18.03
N SER A 327 33.64 17.57 17.09
CA SER A 327 34.87 18.34 17.32
C SER A 327 34.61 19.57 18.21
N CYS A 328 33.35 19.93 18.43
CA CYS A 328 32.92 20.98 19.34
C CYS A 328 32.60 20.35 20.71
N GLU A 329 33.63 19.97 21.46
CA GLU A 329 33.52 19.07 22.63
C GLU A 329 32.46 19.47 23.67
N ASP A 330 32.29 20.76 23.97
CA ASP A 330 31.39 21.23 25.03
C ASP A 330 29.94 21.55 24.56
N GLU A 331 29.70 21.71 23.25
CA GLU A 331 28.39 22.15 22.70
C GLU A 331 27.81 21.20 21.65
N ALA A 332 28.47 20.07 21.36
CA ALA A 332 28.07 19.16 20.28
C ALA A 332 26.61 18.69 20.36
N VAL A 333 26.13 18.37 21.57
CA VAL A 333 24.75 17.89 21.79
C VAL A 333 23.74 19.02 21.58
N ASP A 334 24.05 20.22 22.07
CA ASP A 334 23.18 21.39 21.95
C ASP A 334 23.04 21.81 20.47
N ILE A 335 24.16 21.86 19.74
CA ILE A 335 24.20 22.12 18.29
C ILE A 335 23.37 21.07 17.54
N LEU A 336 23.52 19.79 17.88
CA LEU A 336 22.78 18.71 17.24
C LEU A 336 21.27 18.85 17.46
N ILE A 337 20.83 19.15 18.69
CA ILE A 337 19.40 19.33 19.02
C ILE A 337 18.82 20.54 18.27
N GLN A 338 19.50 21.69 18.30
CA GLN A 338 19.05 22.89 17.60
C GLN A 338 18.93 22.66 16.09
N LEU A 339 19.91 21.96 15.49
CA LEU A 339 19.89 21.59 14.08
C LEU A 339 18.69 20.68 13.76
N VAL A 340 18.41 19.68 14.60
CA VAL A 340 17.27 18.77 14.40
C VAL A 340 15.94 19.51 14.50
N ILE A 341 15.73 20.35 15.50
CA ILE A 341 14.45 21.06 15.68
C ILE A 341 14.23 22.08 14.56
N GLY A 342 15.27 22.84 14.22
CA GLY A 342 15.23 23.85 13.16
C GLY A 342 15.00 23.26 11.77
N LEU A 343 15.60 22.09 11.47
CA LEU A 343 15.46 21.46 10.15
C LEU A 343 14.26 20.50 10.07
N SER A 344 13.91 19.76 11.12
CA SER A 344 12.84 18.75 11.06
C SER A 344 11.47 19.37 10.75
N THR A 345 11.14 20.50 11.39
CA THR A 345 9.88 21.23 11.24
C THR A 345 9.58 21.60 9.78
N PRO A 346 10.43 22.35 9.06
CA PRO A 346 10.19 22.65 7.65
C PRO A 346 10.22 21.39 6.79
N LEU A 347 11.12 20.42 7.08
CA LEU A 347 11.24 19.21 6.26
C LEU A 347 9.97 18.38 6.24
N TYR A 348 9.36 18.10 7.40
CA TYR A 348 8.12 17.35 7.43
C TYR A 348 6.94 18.19 6.89
N TRP A 349 6.93 19.52 7.08
CA TRP A 349 5.87 20.39 6.54
C TRP A 349 5.87 20.40 5.00
N PHE A 350 7.03 20.63 4.37
CA PHE A 350 7.14 20.58 2.91
C PHE A 350 6.90 19.17 2.36
N SER A 351 7.31 18.13 3.09
CA SER A 351 7.07 16.75 2.70
C SER A 351 5.57 16.39 2.77
N ALA A 352 4.86 16.83 3.80
CA ALA A 352 3.41 16.66 3.91
C ALA A 352 2.68 17.42 2.79
N LEU A 353 3.12 18.62 2.44
CA LEU A 353 2.59 19.37 1.29
C LEU A 353 2.82 18.63 -0.03
N TYR A 354 4.00 18.03 -0.21
CA TYR A 354 4.32 17.21 -1.37
C TYR A 354 3.38 16.01 -1.51
N PHE A 355 3.16 15.26 -0.42
CA PHE A 355 2.26 14.10 -0.44
C PHE A 355 0.80 14.51 -0.62
N LEU A 356 0.33 15.56 0.05
CA LEU A 356 -1.02 16.09 -0.16
C LEU A 356 -1.24 16.52 -1.62
N GLY A 357 -0.21 17.11 -2.24
CA GLY A 357 -0.24 17.43 -3.67
C GLY A 357 -0.26 16.22 -4.60
N LEU A 358 0.29 15.07 -4.18
CA LEU A 358 0.18 13.80 -4.91
C LEU A 358 -1.21 13.19 -4.75
N GLU A 359 -1.74 13.14 -3.53
CA GLU A 359 -3.12 12.69 -3.25
C GLU A 359 -4.14 13.50 -4.04
N PHE A 360 -3.94 14.82 -4.10
CA PHE A 360 -4.80 15.69 -4.90
C PHE A 360 -4.72 15.38 -6.40
N LYS A 361 -3.55 14.98 -6.92
CA LYS A 361 -3.41 14.55 -8.32
C LYS A 361 -4.07 13.20 -8.57
N GLU A 362 -3.97 12.28 -7.63
CA GLU A 362 -4.64 10.98 -7.69
C GLU A 362 -6.17 11.15 -7.69
N LEU A 363 -6.71 11.98 -6.79
CA LEU A 363 -8.12 12.34 -6.75
C LEU A 363 -8.61 12.91 -8.09
N LEU A 364 -7.83 13.81 -8.70
CA LEU A 364 -8.15 14.36 -10.03
C LEU A 364 -8.01 13.31 -11.15
N GLY A 365 -7.10 12.36 -10.96
CA GLY A 365 -6.83 11.23 -11.86
C GLY A 365 -7.98 10.22 -11.93
N GLU A 366 -8.61 9.96 -10.79
CA GLU A 366 -9.71 9.01 -10.67
C GLU A 366 -11.07 9.61 -11.01
N ASP A 367 -11.29 10.92 -10.77
CA ASP A 367 -12.57 11.60 -11.04
C ASP A 367 -12.45 12.70 -12.13
N PRO A 368 -12.63 12.35 -13.42
CA PRO A 368 -12.57 13.31 -14.54
C PRO A 368 -13.57 14.46 -14.42
N TRP A 369 -14.73 14.20 -13.81
CA TRP A 369 -15.74 15.23 -13.56
C TRP A 369 -15.21 16.35 -12.64
N ILE A 370 -14.46 16.01 -11.59
CA ILE A 370 -13.86 16.99 -10.67
C ILE A 370 -12.80 17.79 -11.42
N TYR A 371 -11.98 17.10 -12.21
CA TYR A 371 -10.99 17.73 -13.05
C TYR A 371 -11.60 18.77 -13.99
N GLN A 372 -12.63 18.40 -14.75
CA GLN A 372 -13.31 19.28 -15.69
C GLN A 372 -13.98 20.47 -14.98
N ARG A 373 -14.72 20.22 -13.91
CA ARG A 373 -15.41 21.29 -13.14
C ARG A 373 -14.44 22.29 -12.51
N ARG A 374 -13.25 21.84 -12.13
CA ARG A 374 -12.18 22.72 -11.62
C ARG A 374 -11.50 23.50 -12.74
N GLN A 375 -11.33 22.90 -13.93
CA GLN A 375 -10.79 23.62 -15.09
C GLN A 375 -11.69 24.78 -15.50
N ASP A 376 -13.01 24.57 -15.44
CA ASP A 376 -14.03 25.57 -15.78
C ASP A 376 -14.20 26.66 -14.71
N ALA A 377 -13.60 26.50 -13.52
CA ALA A 377 -13.72 27.45 -12.41
C ALA A 377 -12.73 28.62 -12.51
N SER A 378 -13.12 29.79 -11.96
CA SER A 378 -12.23 30.95 -11.78
C SER A 378 -11.08 30.63 -10.81
N CYS A 379 -10.05 31.49 -10.74
CA CYS A 379 -8.90 31.26 -9.84
C CYS A 379 -9.31 31.06 -8.36
N ILE A 380 -10.23 31.90 -7.86
CA ILE A 380 -10.81 31.77 -6.52
C ILE A 380 -11.63 30.49 -6.40
N GLY A 381 -12.41 30.14 -7.44
CA GLY A 381 -13.15 28.88 -7.50
C GLY A 381 -12.23 27.65 -7.43
N LYS A 382 -11.05 27.70 -8.06
CA LYS A 382 -10.05 26.61 -7.96
C LYS A 382 -9.54 26.43 -6.54
N VAL A 383 -9.25 27.52 -5.82
CA VAL A 383 -8.82 27.47 -4.41
C VAL A 383 -9.96 26.93 -3.53
N PHE A 384 -11.17 27.46 -3.70
CA PHE A 384 -12.36 27.00 -2.97
C PHE A 384 -12.62 25.51 -3.18
N TRP A 385 -12.65 25.03 -4.43
CA TRP A 385 -12.84 23.61 -4.71
C TRP A 385 -11.71 22.75 -4.16
N THR A 386 -10.46 23.23 -4.18
CA THR A 386 -9.33 22.50 -3.58
C THR A 386 -9.52 22.39 -2.06
N PHE A 387 -9.95 23.46 -1.39
CA PHE A 387 -10.27 23.44 0.04
C PHE A 387 -11.44 22.50 0.36
N VAL A 388 -12.55 22.58 -0.38
CA VAL A 388 -13.72 21.71 -0.20
C VAL A 388 -13.33 20.23 -0.36
N LEU A 389 -12.59 19.91 -1.43
CA LEU A 389 -12.20 18.53 -1.72
C LEU A 389 -11.25 17.96 -0.67
N VAL A 390 -10.30 18.74 -0.18
CA VAL A 390 -9.28 18.25 0.76
C VAL A 390 -9.77 18.24 2.21
N LEU A 391 -10.56 19.23 2.64
CA LEU A 391 -10.95 19.39 4.05
C LEU A 391 -12.39 18.99 4.36
N ILE A 392 -13.32 19.15 3.42
CA ILE A 392 -14.76 18.97 3.70
C ILE A 392 -15.24 17.58 3.23
N VAL A 393 -14.80 17.12 2.07
CA VAL A 393 -15.26 15.84 1.50
C VAL A 393 -14.84 14.62 2.33
N PRO A 394 -13.63 14.53 2.92
CA PRO A 394 -13.27 13.36 3.74
C PRO A 394 -14.15 13.21 5.00
N VAL A 395 -14.68 14.33 5.52
CA VAL A 395 -15.43 14.39 6.78
C VAL A 395 -16.93 14.16 6.57
N THR A 396 -17.44 14.35 5.36
CA THR A 396 -18.89 14.30 5.08
C THR A 396 -19.30 12.97 4.43
N PRO A 397 -20.04 12.09 5.14
CA PRO A 397 -20.39 10.75 4.64
C PRO A 397 -21.28 10.78 3.39
N PHE A 398 -22.07 11.84 3.20
CA PHE A 398 -22.97 11.99 2.04
C PHE A 398 -22.24 12.23 0.70
N LEU A 399 -21.09 12.92 0.72
CA LEU A 399 -20.30 13.21 -0.48
C LEU A 399 -19.28 12.10 -0.79
N ALA A 400 -18.82 11.38 0.23
CA ALA A 400 -17.90 10.24 0.10
C ALA A 400 -18.56 9.02 -0.56
N SER A 401 -19.86 8.79 -0.35
CA SER A 401 -20.56 7.59 -0.83
C SER A 401 -20.76 7.53 -2.36
N TYR A 402 -20.50 8.62 -3.09
CA TYR A 402 -20.74 8.72 -4.54
C TYR A 402 -19.45 8.67 -5.37
N ARG A 403 -18.26 8.48 -4.77
CA ARG A 403 -16.97 8.63 -5.44
C ARG A 403 -15.98 7.52 -5.08
N LYS A 404 -15.41 6.88 -6.10
CA LYS A 404 -14.50 5.72 -5.99
C LYS A 404 -13.26 6.00 -5.13
N TYR A 405 -12.67 7.19 -5.24
CA TYR A 405 -11.49 7.57 -4.44
C TYR A 405 -11.75 7.52 -2.92
N TYR A 406 -12.92 7.99 -2.48
CA TYR A 406 -13.31 8.01 -1.07
C TYR A 406 -13.96 6.71 -0.60
N GLU A 407 -13.94 5.65 -1.40
CA GLU A 407 -14.29 4.31 -0.91
C GLU A 407 -13.13 3.71 -0.10
N SER A 408 -11.89 3.98 -0.51
CA SER A 408 -10.67 3.49 0.12
C SER A 408 -10.41 4.11 1.50
N PHE A 409 -10.25 3.26 2.52
CA PHE A 409 -9.84 3.68 3.86
C PHE A 409 -8.46 4.35 3.85
N THR A 410 -7.50 3.80 3.09
CA THR A 410 -6.13 4.32 3.01
C THR A 410 -6.10 5.74 2.48
N ASN A 411 -6.88 6.04 1.45
CA ASN A 411 -6.94 7.37 0.83
C ASN A 411 -7.51 8.40 1.82
N LYS A 412 -8.57 8.03 2.57
CA LYS A 412 -9.10 8.86 3.66
C LYS A 412 -8.03 9.13 4.73
N LEU A 413 -7.34 8.08 5.17
CA LEU A 413 -6.31 8.17 6.20
C LEU A 413 -5.13 9.05 5.74
N GLN A 414 -4.73 8.96 4.47
CA GLN A 414 -3.69 9.81 3.86
C GLN A 414 -4.07 11.28 3.89
N VAL A 415 -5.25 11.63 3.36
CA VAL A 415 -5.72 13.03 3.32
C VAL A 415 -5.82 13.59 4.75
N VAL A 416 -6.44 12.85 5.68
CA VAL A 416 -6.57 13.27 7.08
C VAL A 416 -5.20 13.48 7.74
N THR A 417 -4.27 12.54 7.58
CA THR A 417 -2.95 12.60 8.21
C THR A 417 -2.13 13.77 7.68
N TYR A 418 -2.05 13.96 6.35
CA TYR A 418 -1.27 15.04 5.75
C TYR A 418 -1.89 16.42 6.03
N SER A 419 -3.22 16.53 6.04
CA SER A 419 -3.91 17.77 6.44
C SER A 419 -3.69 18.10 7.93
N LEU A 420 -3.67 17.09 8.80
CA LEU A 420 -3.41 17.29 10.23
C LEU A 420 -1.96 17.74 10.49
N ILE A 421 -0.99 17.20 9.75
CA ILE A 421 0.41 17.64 9.80
C ILE A 421 0.52 19.11 9.37
N LEU A 422 -0.09 19.49 8.24
CA LEU A 422 0.07 20.84 7.67
C LEU A 422 -0.57 21.97 8.49
N GLY A 423 -1.68 21.69 9.17
CA GLY A 423 -2.43 22.69 9.93
C GLY A 423 -2.23 22.54 11.44
N PRO A 424 -3.08 21.76 12.14
CA PRO A 424 -3.12 21.70 13.60
C PRO A 424 -1.77 21.36 14.23
N PHE A 425 -1.08 20.33 13.75
CA PHE A 425 0.13 19.82 14.42
C PHE A 425 1.25 20.86 14.48
N VAL A 426 1.58 21.48 13.35
CA VAL A 426 2.62 22.53 13.28
C VAL A 426 2.22 23.76 14.08
N PHE A 427 0.94 24.14 14.01
CA PHE A 427 0.43 25.26 14.79
C PHE A 427 0.62 25.04 16.29
N PHE A 428 0.19 23.89 16.82
CA PHE A 428 0.34 23.56 18.23
C PHE A 428 1.80 23.34 18.64
N GLN A 429 2.65 22.80 17.75
CA GLN A 429 4.09 22.70 18.01
C GLN A 429 4.74 24.08 18.17
N LEU A 430 4.45 25.02 17.25
CA LEU A 430 4.97 26.38 17.33
C LEU A 430 4.42 27.14 18.54
N ALA A 431 3.12 26.97 18.85
CA ALA A 431 2.51 27.55 20.04
C ALA A 431 3.19 27.03 21.32
N ARG A 432 3.42 25.73 21.43
CA ARG A 432 4.12 25.09 22.56
C ARG A 432 5.53 25.64 22.72
N ILE A 433 6.30 25.78 21.63
CA ILE A 433 7.65 26.36 21.67
C ILE A 433 7.59 27.83 22.11
N GLY A 434 6.63 28.60 21.59
CA GLY A 434 6.44 30.00 21.96
C GLY A 434 6.10 30.18 23.44
N PHE A 435 5.10 29.44 23.94
CA PHE A 435 4.74 29.50 25.36
C PHE A 435 5.89 29.13 26.28
N LYS A 436 6.64 28.04 25.99
CA LYS A 436 7.78 27.62 26.82
C LYS A 436 8.94 28.60 26.86
N MET A 437 9.07 29.49 25.87
CA MET A 437 10.10 30.53 25.88
C MET A 437 9.73 31.70 26.79
N ASP A 438 8.43 32.01 26.91
CA ASP A 438 7.94 33.15 27.69
C ASP A 438 7.58 32.76 29.14
N ASP A 439 6.95 31.59 29.34
CA ASP A 439 6.51 31.08 30.64
C ASP A 439 6.82 29.57 30.79
N PRO A 440 7.16 29.09 32.01
CA PRO A 440 7.41 27.66 32.27
C PRO A 440 6.15 26.78 32.15
N GLU A 441 4.96 27.36 32.33
CA GLU A 441 3.69 26.64 32.31
C GLU A 441 2.99 26.80 30.95
N VAL A 442 2.92 25.71 30.18
CA VAL A 442 2.12 25.65 28.94
C VAL A 442 0.68 25.32 29.30
N PRO A 443 -0.32 25.97 28.67
CA PRO A 443 -1.72 25.58 28.87
C PRO A 443 -1.94 24.09 28.57
N ASP A 444 -2.51 23.33 29.51
CA ASP A 444 -2.72 21.89 29.41
C ASP A 444 -3.35 21.47 28.07
N PHE A 445 -4.33 22.23 27.60
CA PHE A 445 -5.00 21.98 26.32
C PHE A 445 -4.06 21.99 25.10
N VAL A 446 -3.03 22.85 25.09
CA VAL A 446 -2.04 22.93 24.00
C VAL A 446 -1.15 21.69 24.02
N GLU A 447 -0.69 21.29 25.21
CA GLU A 447 0.16 20.13 25.42
C GLU A 447 -0.58 18.83 25.07
N ASP A 448 -1.79 18.65 25.58
CA ASP A 448 -2.64 17.48 25.36
C ASP A 448 -2.95 17.30 23.86
N ILE A 449 -3.35 18.37 23.17
CA ILE A 449 -3.65 18.28 21.74
C ILE A 449 -2.39 17.97 20.94
N TYR A 450 -1.25 18.59 21.26
CA TYR A 450 0.00 18.30 20.59
C TYR A 450 0.39 16.82 20.74
N LEU A 451 0.30 16.27 21.96
CA LEU A 451 0.63 14.88 22.24
C LEU A 451 -0.34 13.89 21.57
N CYS A 452 -1.65 14.12 21.68
CA CYS A 452 -2.65 13.26 21.05
C CYS A 452 -2.55 13.29 19.51
N SER A 453 -2.40 14.48 18.93
CA SER A 453 -2.26 14.62 17.48
C SER A 453 -0.95 14.03 16.96
N GLY A 454 0.16 14.22 17.68
CA GLY A 454 1.46 13.61 17.37
C GLY A 454 1.40 12.08 17.41
N ALA A 455 0.80 11.50 18.45
CA ALA A 455 0.62 10.05 18.56
C ALA A 455 -0.24 9.49 17.43
N PHE A 456 -1.35 10.16 17.09
CA PHE A 456 -2.20 9.77 15.97
C PHE A 456 -1.45 9.82 14.64
N ILE A 457 -0.68 10.88 14.37
CA ILE A 457 0.12 11.01 13.14
C ILE A 457 1.15 9.88 13.05
N VAL A 458 1.90 9.60 14.13
CA VAL A 458 2.93 8.56 14.12
C VAL A 458 2.33 7.19 13.85
N LEU A 459 1.20 6.85 14.49
CA LEU A 459 0.50 5.60 14.22
C LEU A 459 -0.05 5.54 12.79
N SER A 460 -0.66 6.63 12.32
CA SER A 460 -1.22 6.71 10.97
C SER A 460 -0.13 6.57 9.90
N LEU A 461 1.01 7.27 10.04
CA LEU A 461 2.16 7.09 9.15
C LEU A 461 2.77 5.69 9.26
N SER A 462 2.81 5.09 10.44
CA SER A 462 3.28 3.71 10.57
C SER A 462 2.39 2.75 9.78
N MET A 463 1.07 2.92 9.87
CA MET A 463 0.10 2.12 9.10
C MET A 463 0.20 2.37 7.60
N LEU A 464 0.27 3.65 7.17
CA LEU A 464 0.38 4.02 5.76
C LEU A 464 1.68 3.52 5.11
N SER A 465 2.74 3.29 5.90
CA SER A 465 3.99 2.72 5.40
C SER A 465 3.83 1.32 4.80
N LEU A 466 2.82 0.55 5.26
CA LEU A 466 2.54 -0.80 4.77
C LEU A 466 2.19 -0.80 3.27
N GLN A 467 1.67 0.30 2.73
CA GLN A 467 1.35 0.39 1.31
C GLN A 467 2.60 0.29 0.42
N TYR A 468 3.78 0.68 0.92
CA TYR A 468 5.02 0.51 0.16
C TYR A 468 5.44 -0.96 0.03
N LEU A 469 4.93 -1.86 0.89
CA LEU A 469 5.18 -3.30 0.76
C LEU A 469 4.44 -3.94 -0.41
N GLU A 470 3.44 -3.26 -0.99
CA GLU A 470 2.64 -3.72 -2.14
C GLU A 470 3.51 -4.06 -3.36
N VAL A 471 4.62 -3.35 -3.54
CA VAL A 471 5.56 -3.59 -4.66
C VAL A 471 6.47 -4.78 -4.40
N ASN A 472 6.63 -5.20 -3.15
CA ASN A 472 7.50 -6.31 -2.83
C ASN A 472 6.82 -7.63 -3.15
N LYS A 473 7.41 -8.44 -4.04
CA LYS A 473 6.92 -9.77 -4.40
C LYS A 473 6.72 -10.70 -3.20
N THR A 474 7.48 -10.52 -2.11
CA THR A 474 7.40 -11.38 -0.91
C THR A 474 6.46 -10.87 0.16
N ALA A 475 6.07 -9.59 0.15
CA ALA A 475 5.23 -9.01 1.21
C ALA A 475 3.89 -8.50 0.68
N GLY A 476 3.78 -8.25 -0.63
CA GLY A 476 2.58 -7.69 -1.25
C GLY A 476 1.34 -8.60 -1.14
N TYR A 477 1.50 -9.92 -1.04
CA TYR A 477 0.38 -10.84 -0.83
C TYR A 477 -0.24 -10.73 0.56
N LEU A 478 0.48 -10.20 1.56
CA LEU A 478 -0.03 -10.04 2.91
C LEU A 478 -1.09 -8.95 3.00
N LEU A 479 -1.01 -7.92 2.14
CA LEU A 479 -1.93 -6.77 2.19
C LEU A 479 -3.40 -7.16 1.89
N PRO A 480 -3.71 -7.90 0.81
CA PRO A 480 -5.07 -8.41 0.60
C PRO A 480 -5.57 -9.29 1.75
N ILE A 481 -4.71 -10.14 2.32
CA ILE A 481 -5.08 -11.01 3.45
C ILE A 481 -5.49 -10.18 4.66
N VAL A 482 -4.68 -9.18 5.04
CA VAL A 482 -4.99 -8.33 6.17
C VAL A 482 -6.30 -7.58 5.95
N LYS A 483 -6.58 -7.10 4.73
CA LYS A 483 -7.85 -6.45 4.40
C LYS A 483 -9.04 -7.39 4.62
N ASP A 484 -8.96 -8.62 4.14
CA ASP A 484 -10.03 -9.61 4.28
C ASP A 484 -10.25 -10.00 5.75
N VAL A 485 -9.17 -10.22 6.50
CA VAL A 485 -9.19 -10.51 7.94
C VAL A 485 -9.79 -9.36 8.74
N MET A 486 -9.49 -8.10 8.38
CA MET A 486 -10.11 -6.93 9.03
C MET A 486 -11.64 -6.89 8.83
N GLY A 487 -12.15 -7.45 7.72
CA GLY A 487 -13.58 -7.65 7.51
C GLY A 487 -14.19 -8.60 8.54
N ASP A 488 -13.56 -9.76 8.76
CA ASP A 488 -14.00 -10.73 9.78
C ASP A 488 -13.94 -10.13 11.20
N VAL A 489 -12.90 -9.33 11.49
CA VAL A 489 -12.77 -8.61 12.76
C VAL A 489 -13.90 -7.59 12.93
N TRP A 490 -14.29 -6.89 11.88
CA TRP A 490 -15.41 -5.94 11.94
C TRP A 490 -16.73 -6.67 12.20
N ASP A 491 -17.01 -7.75 11.48
CA ASP A 491 -18.22 -8.56 11.67
C ASP A 491 -18.27 -9.14 13.10
N PHE A 492 -17.13 -9.58 13.62
CA PHE A 492 -16.98 -9.97 15.01
C PHE A 492 -17.24 -8.81 15.98
N LEU A 493 -16.69 -7.62 15.73
CA LEU A 493 -16.86 -6.46 16.61
C LEU A 493 -18.33 -6.01 16.68
N VAL A 494 -19.11 -6.16 15.61
CA VAL A 494 -20.55 -5.88 15.63
C VAL A 494 -21.27 -6.83 16.58
N PHE A 495 -20.97 -8.12 16.52
CA PHE A 495 -21.55 -9.12 17.42
C PHE A 495 -21.07 -8.95 18.87
N TYR A 496 -19.76 -8.78 19.07
CA TYR A 496 -19.13 -8.52 20.36
C TYR A 496 -19.65 -7.23 21.01
N GLY A 497 -19.93 -6.20 20.21
CA GLY A 497 -20.43 -4.90 20.68
C GLY A 497 -21.70 -5.02 21.52
N VAL A 498 -22.60 -5.95 21.19
CA VAL A 498 -23.83 -6.20 21.97
C VAL A 498 -23.49 -6.71 23.38
N PHE A 499 -22.59 -7.70 23.47
CA PHE A 499 -22.13 -8.23 24.75
C PHE A 499 -21.35 -7.18 25.54
N GLN A 500 -20.46 -6.45 24.87
CA GLN A 500 -19.64 -5.41 25.47
C GLN A 500 -20.51 -4.31 26.10
N CYS A 501 -21.56 -3.84 25.41
CA CYS A 501 -22.53 -2.90 25.99
C CYS A 501 -23.27 -3.51 27.19
N GLY A 502 -23.72 -4.76 27.08
CA GLY A 502 -24.42 -5.47 28.16
C GLY A 502 -23.57 -5.60 29.42
N PHE A 503 -22.33 -6.05 29.28
CA PHE A 503 -21.38 -6.16 30.38
C PHE A 503 -21.02 -4.78 30.94
N THR A 504 -20.71 -3.80 30.08
CA THR A 504 -20.42 -2.43 30.52
C THR A 504 -21.51 -1.88 31.44
N CYS A 505 -22.78 -2.02 31.06
CA CYS A 505 -23.91 -1.58 31.87
C CYS A 505 -24.05 -2.37 33.18
N ALA A 506 -23.86 -3.69 33.14
CA ALA A 506 -23.92 -4.53 34.34
C ALA A 506 -22.83 -4.18 35.36
N TYR A 507 -21.58 -4.01 34.91
CA TYR A 507 -20.46 -3.61 35.76
C TYR A 507 -20.62 -2.19 36.29
N TYR A 508 -21.06 -1.25 35.45
CA TYR A 508 -21.36 0.12 35.90
C TYR A 508 -22.42 0.10 37.02
N PHE A 509 -23.52 -0.62 36.83
CA PHE A 509 -24.60 -0.69 37.82
C PHE A 509 -24.15 -1.25 39.18
N ILE A 510 -23.29 -2.27 39.18
CA ILE A 510 -22.85 -2.95 40.42
C ILE A 510 -21.74 -2.16 41.14
N PHE A 511 -20.82 -1.53 40.40
CA PHE A 511 -19.55 -1.03 40.94
C PHE A 511 -19.39 0.50 40.91
N GLN A 512 -20.32 1.26 40.30
CA GLN A 512 -20.22 2.72 40.12
C GLN A 512 -19.89 3.52 41.39
N GLN A 513 -20.38 3.10 42.56
CA GLN A 513 -20.21 3.83 43.82
C GLN A 513 -19.06 3.30 44.68
N LYS A 514 -18.36 2.24 44.25
CA LYS A 514 -17.48 1.46 45.12
C LYS A 514 -16.05 1.31 44.62
N VAL A 515 -15.86 1.27 43.29
CA VAL A 515 -14.55 1.01 42.68
C VAL A 515 -14.27 2.04 41.60
N ASP A 516 -13.08 2.64 41.63
CA ASP A 516 -12.67 3.71 40.72
C ASP A 516 -12.71 3.29 39.25
N GLY A 517 -12.37 2.03 38.96
CA GLY A 517 -12.42 1.44 37.62
C GLY A 517 -13.80 1.44 36.96
N TYR A 518 -14.88 1.63 37.73
CA TYR A 518 -16.26 1.54 37.24
C TYR A 518 -17.11 2.79 37.52
N LYS A 519 -16.48 3.89 37.99
CA LYS A 519 -17.18 5.14 38.36
C LYS A 519 -17.98 5.77 37.23
N THR A 520 -17.51 5.63 35.99
CA THR A 520 -18.21 6.15 34.80
C THR A 520 -18.52 5.02 33.84
N LEU A 521 -19.51 5.24 32.96
CA LEU A 521 -19.85 4.28 31.91
C LEU A 521 -18.65 4.03 30.99
N TRP A 522 -17.87 5.07 30.68
CA TRP A 522 -16.64 4.94 29.89
C TRP A 522 -15.53 4.18 30.64
N ALA A 523 -15.35 4.41 31.95
CA ALA A 523 -14.38 3.65 32.74
C ALA A 523 -14.76 2.16 32.79
N SER A 524 -16.03 1.86 33.02
CA SER A 524 -16.59 0.51 32.98
C SER A 524 -16.42 -0.14 31.60
N PHE A 525 -16.59 0.63 30.53
CA PHE A 525 -16.37 0.16 29.16
C PHE A 525 -14.91 -0.26 28.94
N ARG A 526 -13.94 0.57 29.34
CA ARG A 526 -12.51 0.22 29.22
C ARG A 526 -12.15 -1.01 30.06
N ALA A 527 -12.59 -1.05 31.31
CA ALA A 527 -12.28 -2.16 32.23
C ALA A 527 -12.88 -3.51 31.78
N THR A 528 -14.03 -3.48 31.10
CA THR A 528 -14.65 -4.68 30.52
C THR A 528 -14.04 -5.04 29.17
N TYR A 529 -13.66 -4.06 28.35
CA TYR A 529 -13.04 -4.30 27.05
C TYR A 529 -11.71 -5.07 27.15
N PHE A 530 -10.85 -4.70 28.11
CA PHE A 530 -9.56 -5.37 28.30
C PHE A 530 -9.67 -6.82 28.80
N VAL A 531 -10.86 -7.26 29.26
CA VAL A 531 -11.12 -8.68 29.57
C VAL A 531 -10.97 -9.56 28.36
N MET A 532 -11.35 -9.06 27.18
CA MET A 532 -11.18 -9.79 25.92
C MET A 532 -9.71 -10.17 25.68
N TYR A 533 -8.76 -9.37 26.18
CA TYR A 533 -7.33 -9.60 26.07
C TYR A 533 -6.73 -10.34 27.29
N GLY A 534 -7.57 -10.85 28.19
CA GLY A 534 -7.16 -11.60 29.37
C GLY A 534 -6.86 -10.75 30.61
N GLU A 535 -7.05 -9.42 30.55
CA GLU A 535 -6.89 -8.54 31.71
C GLU A 535 -8.11 -8.67 32.64
N ASN A 536 -7.99 -9.55 33.63
CA ASN A 536 -9.14 -9.99 34.41
C ASN A 536 -9.45 -9.11 35.65
N GLY A 537 -8.64 -8.11 35.99
CA GLY A 537 -9.00 -7.06 36.97
C GLY A 537 -9.55 -7.59 38.31
N VAL A 538 -9.12 -8.79 38.72
CA VAL A 538 -9.78 -9.55 39.80
C VAL A 538 -9.61 -8.86 41.17
N SER A 539 -8.56 -8.05 41.30
CA SER A 539 -8.28 -7.20 42.45
C SER A 539 -9.43 -6.25 42.79
N ASP A 540 -10.15 -5.76 41.79
CA ASP A 540 -11.21 -4.77 41.94
C ASP A 540 -12.38 -5.31 42.78
N PHE A 541 -12.64 -6.62 42.69
CA PHE A 541 -13.70 -7.28 43.44
C PHE A 541 -13.32 -7.53 44.90
N ASN A 542 -12.02 -7.63 45.19
CA ASN A 542 -11.47 -7.84 46.53
C ASN A 542 -10.92 -6.55 47.16
N ALA A 543 -11.14 -5.40 46.53
CA ALA A 543 -10.63 -4.13 46.99
C ALA A 543 -11.12 -3.81 48.41
N LYS A 544 -10.18 -3.36 49.25
CA LYS A 544 -10.41 -3.01 50.65
C LYS A 544 -10.26 -1.50 50.82
N ASP A 545 -11.00 -0.95 51.77
CA ASP A 545 -10.80 0.43 52.21
C ASP A 545 -9.44 0.55 52.93
N ASP A 546 -8.61 1.48 52.47
CA ASP A 546 -7.24 1.69 52.98
C ASP A 546 -7.22 1.99 54.49
N THR A 547 -8.28 2.62 55.01
CA THR A 547 -8.36 3.03 56.42
C THR A 547 -8.93 1.94 57.33
N SER A 548 -9.99 1.26 56.91
CA SER A 548 -10.68 0.26 57.75
C SER A 548 -10.28 -1.19 57.46
N GLN A 549 -9.53 -1.44 56.37
CA GLN A 549 -9.19 -2.78 55.85
C GLN A 549 -10.43 -3.67 55.62
N THR A 550 -11.63 -3.08 55.57
CA THR A 550 -12.88 -3.78 55.27
C THR A 550 -13.10 -3.85 53.77
N HIS A 551 -13.74 -4.91 53.30
CA HIS A 551 -14.05 -5.06 51.88
C HIS A 551 -15.04 -3.96 51.44
N LEU A 552 -14.71 -3.26 50.34
CA LEU A 552 -15.57 -2.22 49.75
C LEU A 552 -16.92 -2.79 49.28
N LEU A 553 -16.95 -4.09 48.96
CA LEU A 553 -18.10 -4.82 48.49
C LEU A 553 -18.65 -5.75 49.59
N PRO A 554 -19.96 -5.72 49.87
CA PRO A 554 -20.61 -6.73 50.70
C PRO A 554 -20.41 -8.13 50.11
N GLY A 555 -20.19 -9.12 50.97
CA GLY A 555 -19.90 -10.51 50.58
C GLY A 555 -20.78 -11.06 49.43
N PRO A 556 -22.13 -10.90 49.46
CA PRO A 556 -22.98 -11.39 48.38
C PRO A 556 -22.72 -10.74 47.02
N ILE A 557 -22.47 -9.43 47.00
CA ILE A 557 -22.21 -8.66 45.77
C ILE A 557 -20.82 -9.00 45.23
N MET A 558 -19.84 -9.19 46.13
CA MET A 558 -18.50 -9.64 45.79
C MET A 558 -18.53 -11.02 45.12
N HIS A 559 -19.20 -12.01 45.70
CA HIS A 559 -19.35 -13.34 45.12
C HIS A 559 -20.08 -13.30 43.77
N PHE A 560 -21.14 -12.50 43.65
CA PHE A 560 -21.81 -12.28 42.36
C PHE A 560 -20.87 -11.67 41.32
N GLY A 561 -20.05 -10.69 41.70
CA GLY A 561 -19.03 -10.08 40.83
C GLY A 561 -18.01 -11.09 40.31
N PHE A 562 -17.52 -12.00 41.16
CA PHE A 562 -16.65 -13.10 40.74
C PHE A 562 -17.34 -14.02 39.74
N VAL A 563 -18.57 -14.45 40.01
CA VAL A 563 -19.34 -15.30 39.08
C VAL A 563 -19.57 -14.60 37.75
N LEU A 564 -19.95 -13.31 37.77
CA LEU A 564 -20.12 -12.50 36.57
C LEU A 564 -18.81 -12.37 35.79
N ARG A 565 -17.66 -12.20 36.45
CA ARG A 565 -16.34 -12.14 35.80
C ARG A 565 -15.92 -13.49 35.22
N MET A 566 -16.17 -14.59 35.92
CA MET A 566 -15.94 -15.94 35.40
C MET A 566 -16.80 -16.19 34.15
N PHE A 567 -18.08 -15.82 34.19
CA PHE A 567 -18.97 -15.92 33.04
C PHE A 567 -18.49 -15.04 31.88
N HIS A 568 -18.13 -13.78 32.14
CA HIS A 568 -17.61 -12.86 31.14
C HIS A 568 -16.34 -13.40 30.47
N CYS A 569 -15.37 -13.90 31.26
CA CYS A 569 -14.14 -14.49 30.75
C CYS A 569 -14.40 -15.77 29.93
N ALA A 570 -15.31 -16.65 30.39
CA ALA A 570 -15.67 -17.85 29.66
C ALA A 570 -16.33 -17.51 28.30
N VAL A 571 -17.26 -16.56 28.27
CA VAL A 571 -17.89 -16.15 27.00
C VAL A 571 -16.86 -15.47 26.09
N MET A 572 -16.08 -14.52 26.59
CA MET A 572 -15.19 -13.72 25.73
C MET A 572 -13.96 -14.48 25.26
N VAL A 573 -13.21 -15.08 26.18
CA VAL A 573 -11.91 -15.69 25.86
C VAL A 573 -12.09 -17.09 25.31
N VAL A 574 -12.98 -17.90 25.90
CA VAL A 574 -13.12 -19.31 25.50
C VAL A 574 -14.03 -19.48 24.29
N LEU A 575 -15.13 -18.72 24.20
CA LEU A 575 -16.07 -18.87 23.09
C LEU A 575 -15.79 -17.88 21.96
N LEU A 576 -15.88 -16.57 22.24
CA LEU A 576 -15.91 -15.56 21.19
C LEU A 576 -14.55 -15.35 20.51
N LEU A 577 -13.44 -15.34 21.26
CA LEU A 577 -12.11 -15.19 20.68
C LEU A 577 -11.70 -16.42 19.83
N ASN A 578 -12.05 -17.62 20.29
CA ASN A 578 -11.82 -18.85 19.53
C ASN A 578 -12.68 -18.91 18.26
N LEU A 579 -13.91 -18.38 18.31
CA LEU A 579 -14.75 -18.22 17.14
C LEU A 579 -14.12 -17.25 16.12
N LEU A 580 -13.57 -16.11 16.56
CA LEU A 580 -12.85 -15.17 15.70
C LEU A 580 -11.66 -15.84 15.01
N LEU A 581 -10.84 -16.60 15.75
CA LEU A 581 -9.70 -17.33 15.19
C LEU A 581 -10.15 -18.36 14.14
N ALA A 582 -11.25 -19.08 14.38
CA ALA A 582 -11.80 -20.04 13.43
C ALA A 582 -12.30 -19.38 12.15
N MET A 583 -12.98 -18.22 12.25
CA MET A 583 -13.42 -17.45 11.08
C MET A 583 -12.21 -16.94 10.29
N MET A 584 -11.24 -16.35 10.96
CA MET A 584 -10.03 -15.80 10.35
C MET A 584 -9.23 -16.87 9.59
N ASN A 585 -9.03 -18.05 10.19
CA ASN A 585 -8.33 -19.15 9.53
C ASN A 585 -9.07 -19.60 8.25
N LYS A 586 -10.41 -19.73 8.32
CA LYS A 586 -11.22 -20.11 7.16
C LYS A 586 -11.14 -19.08 6.03
N THR A 587 -11.11 -17.79 6.36
CA THR A 587 -10.97 -16.71 5.37
C THR A 587 -9.60 -16.72 4.70
N VAL A 588 -8.52 -16.93 5.48
CA VAL A 588 -7.16 -17.07 4.96
C VAL A 588 -7.06 -18.26 4.01
N ASP A 589 -7.54 -19.43 4.41
CA ASP A 589 -7.46 -20.66 3.61
C ASP A 589 -8.23 -20.54 2.29
N ARG A 590 -9.47 -20.01 2.34
CA ARG A 590 -10.30 -19.83 1.14
C ARG A 590 -9.64 -18.92 0.10
N ASN A 591 -8.90 -17.92 0.55
CA ASN A 591 -8.32 -16.91 -0.33
C ASN A 591 -6.88 -17.25 -0.76
N TRP A 592 -6.26 -18.31 -0.18
CA TRP A 592 -4.87 -18.69 -0.40
C TRP A 592 -4.54 -18.97 -1.87
N GLU A 593 -5.40 -19.75 -2.56
CA GLU A 593 -5.20 -20.14 -3.97
C GLU A 593 -5.15 -18.94 -4.94
N LYS A 594 -5.82 -17.83 -4.56
CA LYS A 594 -5.93 -16.62 -5.40
C LYS A 594 -5.00 -15.49 -4.97
N LEU A 595 -4.12 -15.73 -4.00
CA LEU A 595 -3.23 -14.70 -3.47
C LEU A 595 -2.30 -14.12 -4.52
N GLN A 596 -1.83 -14.95 -5.46
CA GLN A 596 -0.91 -14.48 -6.48
C GLN A 596 -1.58 -13.50 -7.45
N SER A 597 -2.80 -13.79 -7.95
CA SER A 597 -3.53 -12.85 -8.81
C SER A 597 -3.92 -11.59 -8.04
N ARG A 598 -4.32 -11.71 -6.76
CA ARG A 598 -4.65 -10.56 -5.90
C ARG A 598 -3.44 -9.68 -5.57
N ALA A 599 -2.28 -10.27 -5.28
CA ALA A 599 -1.04 -9.54 -5.03
C ALA A 599 -0.59 -8.79 -6.29
N LEU A 600 -0.71 -9.44 -7.45
CA LEU A 600 -0.36 -8.85 -8.74
C LEU A 600 -1.36 -7.75 -9.13
N ALA A 601 -2.64 -7.89 -8.80
CA ALA A 601 -3.63 -6.83 -8.91
C ALA A 601 -3.30 -5.64 -8.01
N SER A 602 -2.87 -5.88 -6.77
CA SER A 602 -2.37 -4.82 -5.88
C SER A 602 -1.19 -4.08 -6.51
N TYR A 603 -0.16 -4.81 -6.94
CA TYR A 603 0.99 -4.23 -7.64
C TYR A 603 0.58 -3.42 -8.89
N ALA A 604 -0.35 -3.95 -9.68
CA ALA A 604 -0.89 -3.29 -10.86
C ALA A 604 -1.65 -2.00 -10.51
N ARG A 605 -2.48 -1.99 -9.45
CA ARG A 605 -3.13 -0.78 -8.92
C ARG A 605 -2.09 0.25 -8.47
N CYS A 606 -1.01 -0.18 -7.84
CA CYS A 606 0.10 0.70 -7.47
C CYS A 606 0.72 1.40 -8.69
N ILE A 607 1.00 0.64 -9.76
CA ILE A 607 1.52 1.20 -11.02
C ILE A 607 0.51 2.16 -11.64
N LEU A 608 -0.76 1.77 -11.70
CA LEU A 608 -1.84 2.58 -12.28
C LEU A 608 -1.99 3.91 -11.52
N ARG A 609 -1.92 3.87 -10.19
CA ARG A 609 -1.92 5.06 -9.33
C ARG A 609 -0.71 5.95 -9.56
N LEU A 610 0.49 5.38 -9.73
CA LEU A 610 1.67 6.17 -10.11
C LEU A 610 1.52 6.81 -11.50
N GLU A 611 0.81 6.14 -12.40
CA GLU A 611 0.48 6.61 -13.74
C GLU A 611 -0.52 7.78 -13.70
N THR A 612 -1.60 7.67 -12.94
CA THR A 612 -2.58 8.75 -12.78
C THR A 612 -1.96 10.02 -12.17
N MET A 613 -1.00 9.88 -11.25
CA MET A 613 -0.26 11.02 -10.67
C MET A 613 0.67 11.75 -11.65
N LEU A 614 1.06 11.14 -12.79
CA LEU A 614 1.99 11.73 -13.76
C LEU A 614 1.35 12.79 -14.66
N GLY A 615 0.03 12.76 -14.86
CA GLY A 615 -0.73 13.76 -15.63
C GLY A 615 -1.52 13.19 -16.80
N HIS A 616 -2.47 13.98 -17.31
CA HIS A 616 -3.55 13.57 -18.22
C HIS A 616 -3.29 13.79 -19.72
N THR A 617 -2.15 14.39 -20.11
CA THR A 617 -1.91 14.81 -21.48
C THR A 617 -1.18 13.71 -22.27
N GLY A 618 -1.82 13.18 -23.32
CA GLY A 618 -1.24 12.15 -24.21
C GLY A 618 0.16 12.48 -24.76
N THR A 619 0.47 13.78 -24.91
CA THR A 619 1.80 14.26 -25.32
C THR A 619 2.91 13.94 -24.33
N ASP A 620 2.60 13.80 -23.04
CA ASP A 620 3.58 13.44 -22.01
C ASP A 620 3.80 11.93 -21.93
N TYR A 621 2.78 11.13 -22.28
CA TYR A 621 2.89 9.68 -22.46
C TYR A 621 3.77 9.31 -23.66
N GLU A 622 3.60 10.01 -24.79
CA GLU A 622 4.46 9.80 -25.97
C GLU A 622 5.93 10.11 -25.67
N LYS A 623 6.21 11.14 -24.86
CA LYS A 623 7.57 11.47 -24.41
C LYS A 623 8.16 10.43 -23.46
N LEU A 624 7.34 9.75 -22.66
CA LEU A 624 7.79 8.69 -21.75
C LEU A 624 8.23 7.43 -22.51
N GLY A 625 7.58 7.12 -23.64
CA GLY A 625 7.90 5.97 -24.48
C GLY A 625 9.08 6.18 -25.45
N GLN A 626 9.67 7.38 -25.48
CA GLN A 626 10.73 7.75 -26.39
C GLN A 626 12.05 8.08 -25.66
N ILE A 627 13.18 7.79 -26.32
CA ILE A 627 14.53 8.11 -25.87
C ILE A 627 15.09 9.16 -26.82
N SER A 628 15.51 10.30 -26.25
CA SER A 628 16.21 11.32 -27.03
C SER A 628 17.67 10.92 -27.24
N THR A 629 18.06 10.69 -28.49
CA THR A 629 19.48 10.55 -28.86
C THR A 629 19.98 11.90 -29.41
N ASN A 630 21.31 12.06 -29.50
CA ASN A 630 21.92 13.30 -30.01
C ASN A 630 21.55 13.61 -31.48
N VAL A 631 20.94 12.66 -32.21
CA VAL A 631 20.64 12.76 -33.65
C VAL A 631 19.14 12.65 -33.93
N SER A 632 18.38 11.85 -33.15
CA SER A 632 16.92 11.70 -33.32
C SER A 632 16.21 11.18 -32.06
N CYS A 633 14.89 11.37 -31.99
CA CYS A 633 14.05 10.73 -30.97
C CYS A 633 13.72 9.31 -31.44
N VAL A 634 14.18 8.29 -30.72
CA VAL A 634 13.97 6.88 -31.07
C VAL A 634 13.05 6.24 -30.03
N ARG A 635 12.16 5.35 -30.44
CA ARG A 635 11.29 4.61 -29.52
C ARG A 635 12.12 3.78 -28.55
N ASN A 636 11.70 3.70 -27.29
CA ASN A 636 12.44 2.97 -26.28
C ASN A 636 12.56 1.48 -26.68
N PRO A 637 13.77 0.90 -26.77
CA PRO A 637 13.98 -0.49 -27.18
C PRO A 637 13.36 -1.51 -26.21
N ILE A 638 12.90 -1.08 -25.03
CA ILE A 638 12.20 -1.95 -24.07
C ILE A 638 10.94 -2.61 -24.66
N PHE A 639 10.26 -1.94 -25.60
CA PHE A 639 9.04 -2.44 -26.24
C PHE A 639 9.31 -3.55 -27.27
N THR A 640 10.52 -3.63 -27.82
CA THR A 640 10.93 -4.64 -28.79
C THR A 640 11.90 -5.67 -28.20
N GLN A 641 12.29 -5.49 -26.95
CA GLN A 641 13.22 -6.36 -26.24
C GLN A 641 12.59 -7.76 -26.00
N THR A 642 13.32 -8.82 -26.34
CA THR A 642 12.95 -10.20 -26.01
C THR A 642 13.17 -10.51 -24.53
N VAL A 643 12.36 -11.41 -23.99
CA VAL A 643 12.43 -11.79 -22.57
C VAL A 643 12.58 -13.30 -22.44
N SER A 644 13.52 -13.72 -21.60
CA SER A 644 13.71 -15.13 -21.24
C SER A 644 12.46 -15.68 -20.56
N ARG A 645 12.05 -16.91 -20.91
CA ARG A 645 10.90 -17.56 -20.27
C ARG A 645 11.06 -17.64 -18.76
N ARG A 646 12.29 -17.86 -18.26
CA ARG A 646 12.60 -17.97 -16.82
C ARG A 646 12.30 -16.69 -16.03
N ASP A 647 12.33 -15.53 -16.68
CA ASP A 647 12.20 -14.24 -15.99
C ASP A 647 10.71 -13.86 -15.80
N LEU A 648 9.82 -14.31 -16.70
CA LEU A 648 8.37 -14.01 -16.69
C LEU A 648 7.52 -15.13 -16.09
N THR A 649 7.86 -16.41 -16.32
CA THR A 649 7.19 -17.48 -15.60
C THR A 649 7.69 -17.46 -14.15
N VAL A 650 6.98 -16.74 -13.27
CA VAL A 650 7.03 -17.05 -11.84
C VAL A 650 6.83 -18.57 -11.77
N PRO A 651 7.73 -19.33 -11.14
CA PRO A 651 7.51 -20.76 -11.06
C PRO A 651 6.15 -20.97 -10.38
N LYS A 652 5.44 -22.05 -10.70
CA LYS A 652 4.45 -22.64 -9.80
C LYS A 652 5.20 -23.08 -8.52
N THR A 653 5.73 -22.12 -7.78
CA THR A 653 6.81 -22.31 -6.82
C THR A 653 6.26 -22.81 -5.50
N ILE A 654 4.96 -22.70 -5.26
CA ILE A 654 4.38 -23.24 -4.04
C ILE A 654 4.32 -24.77 -4.14
N GLU A 655 3.77 -25.34 -5.23
CA GLU A 655 3.77 -26.80 -5.44
C GLU A 655 5.16 -27.38 -5.70
N LEU A 656 6.01 -26.71 -6.50
CA LEU A 656 7.36 -27.21 -6.78
C LEU A 656 8.31 -27.01 -5.59
N SER A 657 8.18 -25.93 -4.80
CA SER A 657 9.07 -25.76 -3.65
C SER A 657 8.69 -26.63 -2.47
N GLU A 658 7.41 -26.96 -2.25
CA GLU A 658 7.07 -27.96 -1.21
C GLU A 658 7.68 -29.33 -1.54
N GLN A 659 7.59 -29.78 -2.80
CA GLN A 659 8.22 -31.03 -3.22
C GLN A 659 9.75 -30.96 -3.14
N MET A 660 10.37 -29.89 -3.65
CA MET A 660 11.82 -29.72 -3.58
C MET A 660 12.34 -29.53 -2.15
N LEU A 661 11.57 -28.88 -1.28
CA LEU A 661 11.90 -28.67 0.13
C LEU A 661 11.74 -29.99 0.91
N ALA A 662 10.69 -30.76 0.62
CA ALA A 662 10.51 -32.11 1.17
C ALA A 662 11.66 -33.04 0.77
N ASP A 663 12.07 -33.02 -0.50
CA ASP A 663 13.21 -33.78 -1.00
C ASP A 663 14.52 -33.34 -0.32
N ARG A 664 14.72 -32.04 -0.13
CA ARG A 664 15.94 -31.51 0.52
C ARG A 664 15.99 -31.81 2.02
N VAL A 665 14.84 -31.77 2.70
CA VAL A 665 14.71 -32.15 4.12
C VAL A 665 14.97 -33.65 4.27
N ALA A 666 14.44 -34.49 3.36
CA ALA A 666 14.73 -35.92 3.35
C ALA A 666 16.23 -36.21 3.15
N GLU A 667 16.88 -35.54 2.20
CA GLU A 667 18.32 -35.67 1.94
C GLU A 667 19.15 -35.28 3.17
N LEU A 668 18.88 -34.12 3.77
CA LEU A 668 19.57 -33.61 4.96
C LEU A 668 19.34 -34.51 6.18
N SER A 669 18.14 -35.07 6.34
CA SER A 669 17.86 -36.02 7.42
C SER A 669 18.72 -37.28 7.28
N SER A 670 18.90 -37.81 6.06
CA SER A 670 19.77 -38.97 5.83
C SER A 670 21.25 -38.66 6.11
N GLN A 671 21.72 -37.47 5.71
CA GLN A 671 23.08 -37.02 5.99
C GLN A 671 23.31 -36.90 7.50
N SER A 672 22.36 -36.32 8.24
CA SER A 672 22.46 -36.19 9.69
C SER A 672 22.55 -37.55 10.40
N ALA A 673 21.75 -38.54 9.95
CA ALA A 673 21.78 -39.90 10.50
C ALA A 673 23.13 -40.59 10.22
N SER A 674 23.70 -40.42 9.02
CA SER A 674 25.01 -40.98 8.68
C SER A 674 26.14 -40.37 9.52
N LEU A 675 26.10 -39.05 9.76
CA LEU A 675 27.07 -38.36 10.60
C LEU A 675 26.99 -38.81 12.06
N GLN A 676 25.78 -39.03 12.59
CA GLN A 676 25.60 -39.57 13.94
C GLN A 676 26.19 -40.99 14.09
N GLN A 677 26.02 -41.85 13.07
CA GLN A 677 26.65 -43.17 13.08
C GLN A 677 28.18 -43.09 13.03
N GLN A 678 28.75 -42.21 12.21
CA GLN A 678 30.20 -42.00 12.16
C GLN A 678 30.74 -41.49 13.51
N LEU A 679 30.05 -40.54 14.13
CA LEU A 679 30.43 -40.00 15.43
C LEU A 679 30.37 -41.06 16.54
N ALA A 680 29.36 -41.94 16.51
CA ALA A 680 29.26 -43.05 17.44
C ALA A 680 30.40 -44.08 17.26
N LEU A 681 30.80 -44.35 16.01
CA LEU A 681 31.92 -45.24 15.69
C LEU A 681 33.26 -44.65 16.17
N GLU A 682 33.51 -43.38 15.88
CA GLU A 682 34.67 -42.61 16.35
C GLU A 682 34.75 -42.60 17.88
N SER A 683 33.64 -42.30 18.56
CA SER A 683 33.55 -42.32 20.02
C SER A 683 33.91 -43.69 20.59
N LYS A 684 33.38 -44.77 19.98
CA LYS A 684 33.69 -46.14 20.40
C LYS A 684 35.18 -46.46 20.21
N LYS A 685 35.79 -46.05 19.09
CA LYS A 685 37.24 -46.20 18.84
C LYS A 685 38.06 -45.49 19.93
N TRP A 686 37.75 -44.24 20.22
CA TRP A 686 38.39 -43.45 21.27
C TRP A 686 38.30 -44.11 22.64
N GLN A 687 37.13 -44.62 23.01
CA GLN A 687 36.96 -45.33 24.28
C GLN A 687 37.81 -46.60 24.36
N THR A 688 37.94 -47.36 23.27
CA THR A 688 38.85 -48.52 23.22
C THR A 688 40.31 -48.12 23.30
N GLN A 689 40.74 -47.08 22.59
CA GLN A 689 42.11 -46.59 22.66
C GLN A 689 42.46 -46.11 24.06
N PHE A 690 41.56 -45.35 24.69
CA PHE A 690 41.70 -44.89 26.06
C PHE A 690 41.82 -46.06 27.04
N LYS A 691 40.93 -47.06 26.95
CA LYS A 691 41.03 -48.27 27.78
C LYS A 691 42.35 -49.02 27.59
N ASN A 692 42.86 -49.09 26.36
CA ASN A 692 44.13 -49.75 26.07
C ASN A 692 45.32 -48.97 26.66
N GLN A 693 45.31 -47.63 26.60
CA GLN A 693 46.34 -46.82 27.23
C GLN A 693 46.30 -46.91 28.77
N VAL A 694 45.10 -46.91 29.36
CA VAL A 694 44.95 -47.10 30.81
C VAL A 694 45.49 -48.47 31.23
N LYS A 695 45.20 -49.53 30.48
CA LYS A 695 45.77 -50.87 30.74
C LYS A 695 47.29 -50.90 30.60
N ALA A 696 47.85 -50.24 29.59
CA ALA A 696 49.30 -50.14 29.40
C ALA A 696 49.98 -49.40 30.56
N LEU A 697 49.38 -48.32 31.05
CA LEU A 697 49.87 -47.59 32.23
C LEU A 697 49.79 -48.41 33.51
N GLN A 698 48.73 -49.21 33.69
CA GLN A 698 48.61 -50.11 34.84
C GLN A 698 49.65 -51.24 34.81
N ALA A 699 50.00 -51.75 33.62
CA ALA A 699 51.03 -52.77 33.46
C ALA A 699 52.47 -52.25 33.66
N LEU A 700 52.70 -50.94 33.47
CA LEU A 700 53.98 -50.28 33.80
C LEU A 700 54.16 -50.01 35.29
N ASN A 701 53.08 -50.08 36.08
CA ASN A 701 53.06 -49.77 37.50
C ASN A 701 53.08 -51.03 38.39
N GLN A 702 53.16 -52.22 37.78
CA GLN A 702 53.42 -53.52 38.39
C GLN A 702 54.82 -53.97 38.00
#